data_AF-A0AAV2Z4K1-F1
#
_entry.id   AF-A0AAV2Z4K1-F1
#
_cell.length_a   1.000
_cell.length_b   1.000
_cell.length_c   1.000
_cell.angle_alpha   90.00
_cell.angle_beta   90.00
_cell.angle_gamma   90.00
#
_symmetry.space_group_name_H-M   'P 1'
#
loop_
_entity.id
_entity.type
_entity.pdbx_description
1 polymer ?
#
loop_
_entity_poly.entity_id
_entity_poly.type
_entity_poly.pdbx_seq_one_letter_code
_entity_poly.pdbx_strand_id
1 'polypeptide(L)'
;RNDMNLSVDNAGICSAYARIDLVVPDLAGASRRLGELFPRHAESSFVQRPRTTDHLAPHSKTMLRTRLQIVLVAVVAALACVREVAAANNYPIVLVHGFAGWGREEKNGLKYFGGYHGDYQARLQQDGFDVRTAVVSPFGSNWDRAVELYAYVKGGCVNYGPNHAKHHGHNVTGRCYEGLYPEWGNVVNGKVNKVHFMGHSMGGQTVRMLAQLLAHGSKGAPIEEDTSSHTLFAGGKSDWIHSVTAIATPNQGTLLANGAAELGDVIEQFATAMISASGVVGESSIKFFDAKMDAWSISPRQSDESIPQYIKRIVTSKVFKNGFYDLCMYSLSTFGAASDLAWVDTQPNIFYYSISTQDTFRLGNIVLPRLQSMVRGIQAMSTFLGSTYALKNGFSRDWQPNDGIVNTISTIYDGKSELVEDATESKTGRWHHIVKLTTVDHEAVHGMKKSRDVYDAYLAQAKFLYDLPTAEGGRRLSDGSIVHTTSADIVESLNNIVEQMNTANQQDDIALTCSQTRDVSIQQICAEYYQPKHSSLIAMLRVSLEVLLFTILSAALSVRVSVAINDYPIVLVHGFAGWGRTEMGGMKYWGGFNGDYEQRLKDEGYDVRTAAVGPFSSQWDRAVELYSYIKGGCVNYGPNHSKTFGHAGTGRCFEGIYPEWGNVVNGKVNKIHLVGHSMGGQTIRMLAQLLAHGTKGAPVQEAASTHPVFAGDKEDWIHSITTISTPNQGTLLANGLAEIGELTKIAATVIIAAAGVVGDSATTIFDAKLDHWGIAPKQPGEKLSQYIKRIFASGMFKPGFHDISMYSLSTFGAAEDLTWVETQPNIFYYSFSTQDTFRMLNVHLPRPLSMLAPLQPLSTFLGSTYALKRGFSSEWQANDGVVNTISMRYDGKAPVVEGVQESKTGRWHHLPTLTTLDHEAVVGMKPFNDVYGIYQTHAKLLKDLPAGAEGTRRLEDGSIVHKTSDAIIDSLNAAVEEINSKANTEEDIALTCSQATEEATLILCAEYKKTHA
;
A
#
# COMPACT_ATOMS: atom_id res chain seq x y z
N ARG A 1 22.43 68.50 31.64
CA ARG A 1 23.70 69.19 32.00
C ARG A 1 24.46 68.25 32.93
N ASN A 2 25.59 67.76 32.42
CA ASN A 2 26.80 67.21 33.05
C ASN A 2 26.72 65.95 33.95
N ASP A 3 27.39 64.91 33.44
CA ASP A 3 28.39 64.02 34.06
C ASP A 3 28.17 63.41 35.46
N MET A 4 27.99 62.09 35.53
CA MET A 4 29.09 61.13 35.80
C MET A 4 28.59 59.68 35.91
N ASN A 5 29.47 58.78 35.49
CA ASN A 5 29.39 57.32 35.45
C ASN A 5 28.91 56.63 36.75
N LEU A 6 28.13 55.58 36.57
CA LEU A 6 28.18 54.36 37.39
C LEU A 6 27.74 53.16 36.55
N SER A 7 28.66 52.23 36.34
CA SER A 7 28.42 50.89 35.80
C SER A 7 27.50 50.11 36.73
N VAL A 8 26.43 49.52 36.21
CA VAL A 8 25.75 48.40 36.89
C VAL A 8 25.35 47.37 35.84
N ASP A 9 25.87 46.16 36.03
CA ASP A 9 25.51 44.94 35.31
C ASP A 9 23.99 44.70 35.29
N ASN A 10 23.45 44.43 34.11
CA ASN A 10 22.02 44.14 33.89
C ASN A 10 21.62 42.69 34.23
N ALA A 11 22.44 41.94 34.98
CA ALA A 11 22.10 40.58 35.42
C ALA A 11 21.33 40.52 36.76
N GLY A 12 21.16 41.66 37.46
CA GLY A 12 20.73 41.65 38.87
C GLY A 12 19.24 41.89 39.18
N ILE A 13 18.40 42.32 38.23
CA ILE A 13 17.07 42.86 38.59
C ILE A 13 15.90 41.87 38.38
N CYS A 14 16.08 40.77 37.64
CA CYS A 14 15.01 39.76 37.46
C CYS A 14 14.97 38.66 38.55
N SER A 15 15.94 38.61 39.47
CA SER A 15 16.01 37.55 40.50
C SER A 15 15.10 37.79 41.73
N ALA A 16 14.35 38.90 41.81
CA ALA A 16 13.63 39.28 43.03
C ALA A 16 12.12 38.94 43.07
N TYR A 17 11.53 38.35 42.02
CA TYR A 17 10.09 38.03 41.99
C TYR A 17 9.75 36.53 41.98
N ALA A 18 10.72 35.64 42.10
CA ALA A 18 10.52 34.17 42.07
C ALA A 18 10.35 33.52 43.45
N ARG A 19 9.86 34.23 44.48
CA ARG A 19 9.47 33.64 45.78
C ARG A 19 8.23 34.30 46.37
N ILE A 20 7.05 33.88 45.92
CA ILE A 20 5.83 33.93 46.72
C ILE A 20 5.12 32.58 46.53
N ASP A 21 5.30 31.70 47.52
CA ASP A 21 4.54 30.46 47.67
C ASP A 21 3.08 30.81 48.00
N LEU A 22 2.13 30.40 47.14
CA LEU A 22 0.71 30.42 47.44
C LEU A 22 0.27 29.01 47.84
N VAL A 23 0.18 28.81 49.14
CA VAL A 23 -0.44 27.66 49.82
C VAL A 23 -1.95 27.64 49.52
N VAL A 24 -2.47 26.51 49.04
CA VAL A 24 -3.91 26.25 48.89
C VAL A 24 -4.32 25.17 49.90
N PRO A 25 -5.30 25.44 50.79
CA PRO A 25 -6.09 24.38 51.40
C PRO A 25 -7.56 24.44 50.93
N ASP A 26 -7.94 23.34 50.28
CA ASP A 26 -9.13 22.50 50.51
C ASP A 26 -10.51 23.14 50.77
N LEU A 27 -11.47 22.86 49.89
CA LEU A 27 -12.90 22.95 50.18
C LEU A 27 -13.68 21.86 49.41
N ALA A 28 -13.90 20.74 50.09
CA ALA A 28 -14.90 19.74 49.74
C ALA A 28 -16.31 20.14 50.25
N GLY A 29 -17.32 19.92 49.40
CA GLY A 29 -18.68 19.53 49.82
C GLY A 29 -19.75 20.62 49.97
N ALA A 30 -20.70 20.68 49.02
CA ALA A 30 -22.16 20.56 49.26
C ALA A 30 -23.02 20.86 48.01
N SER A 31 -23.43 19.76 47.39
CA SER A 31 -24.65 19.49 46.59
C SER A 31 -25.91 20.38 46.78
N ARG A 32 -26.64 20.56 45.66
CA ARG A 32 -28.11 20.34 45.42
C ARG A 32 -29.01 21.53 45.01
N ARG A 33 -29.78 21.27 43.92
CA ARG A 33 -31.13 21.78 43.51
C ARG A 33 -31.16 23.18 42.87
N LEU A 34 -31.86 23.49 41.78
CA LEU A 34 -32.97 22.93 40.97
C LEU A 34 -32.67 23.28 39.48
N GLY A 35 -33.09 22.57 38.42
CA GLY A 35 -34.43 22.05 38.16
C GLY A 35 -35.24 23.07 37.34
N GLU A 36 -35.30 22.84 36.02
CA GLU A 36 -36.36 23.27 35.09
C GLU A 36 -36.54 24.77 34.80
N LEU A 37 -36.35 25.15 33.51
CA LEU A 37 -37.34 25.81 32.65
C LEU A 37 -36.66 26.44 31.42
N PHE A 38 -36.68 25.72 30.30
CA PHE A 38 -36.83 26.34 28.99
C PHE A 38 -38.18 25.91 28.43
N PRO A 39 -38.90 26.82 27.76
CA PRO A 39 -39.29 26.43 26.41
C PRO A 39 -39.12 27.55 25.37
N ARG A 40 -38.51 27.12 24.25
CA ARG A 40 -38.97 27.22 22.86
C ARG A 40 -39.15 28.58 22.16
N HIS A 41 -38.59 28.58 20.94
CA HIS A 41 -39.06 29.22 19.69
C HIS A 41 -38.93 30.75 19.62
N ALA A 42 -38.65 31.38 18.48
CA ALA A 42 -38.23 30.98 17.15
C ALA A 42 -37.83 32.27 16.40
N GLU A 43 -37.02 32.09 15.34
CA GLU A 43 -37.05 32.84 14.08
C GLU A 43 -36.69 34.34 13.97
N SER A 44 -35.80 34.54 12.99
CA SER A 44 -35.85 35.55 11.92
C SER A 44 -35.03 36.84 12.05
N SER A 45 -33.98 36.84 11.20
CA SER A 45 -33.66 37.84 10.17
C SER A 45 -33.25 39.28 10.52
N PHE A 46 -32.06 39.61 10.00
CA PHE A 46 -31.66 40.81 9.27
C PHE A 46 -31.49 42.18 9.97
N VAL A 47 -30.20 42.55 10.08
CA VAL A 47 -29.55 43.83 9.71
C VAL A 47 -30.29 45.15 9.96
N GLN A 48 -29.76 45.99 10.87
CA GLN A 48 -29.15 47.31 10.62
C GLN A 48 -28.88 48.09 11.92
N ARG A 49 -27.66 48.64 12.06
CA ARG A 49 -27.25 49.73 12.99
C ARG A 49 -27.92 51.05 12.56
N PRO A 50 -28.09 52.13 13.40
CA PRO A 50 -27.00 52.75 14.21
C PRO A 50 -27.37 53.55 15.49
N ARG A 51 -26.31 53.99 16.24
CA ARG A 51 -26.08 55.25 17.01
C ARG A 51 -27.25 55.84 17.86
N THR A 52 -27.12 56.28 19.13
CA THR A 52 -26.10 57.12 19.82
C THR A 52 -26.49 57.32 21.31
N THR A 53 -25.49 57.42 22.22
CA THR A 53 -25.32 58.26 23.46
C THR A 53 -26.54 58.78 24.24
N ASP A 54 -26.59 58.98 25.57
CA ASP A 54 -25.73 58.88 26.76
C ASP A 54 -26.64 59.20 27.99
N HIS A 55 -26.26 58.78 29.22
CA HIS A 55 -26.43 59.47 30.53
C HIS A 55 -26.38 58.45 31.70
N LEU A 56 -25.23 58.33 32.41
CA LEU A 56 -24.91 58.84 33.77
C LEU A 56 -25.66 58.10 34.91
N ALA A 57 -25.05 57.54 35.98
CA ALA A 57 -24.05 58.13 36.89
C ALA A 57 -23.42 57.03 37.86
N PRO A 58 -22.73 57.32 38.98
CA PRO A 58 -21.26 57.10 39.09
C PRO A 58 -20.77 56.46 40.42
N HIS A 59 -19.95 55.40 40.43
CA HIS A 59 -19.02 55.10 41.55
C HIS A 59 -18.03 53.96 41.21
N SER A 60 -16.92 54.27 40.52
CA SER A 60 -15.73 53.39 40.48
C SER A 60 -14.44 54.04 39.90
N LYS A 61 -14.46 55.34 39.58
CA LYS A 61 -13.43 55.99 38.74
C LYS A 61 -12.05 56.17 39.40
N THR A 62 -11.88 55.85 40.69
CA THR A 62 -10.59 56.00 41.38
C THR A 62 -9.77 54.70 41.41
N MET A 63 -10.40 53.51 41.47
CA MET A 63 -9.65 52.24 41.37
C MET A 63 -9.33 51.83 39.93
N LEU A 64 -10.14 52.26 38.96
CA LEU A 64 -9.95 51.87 37.56
C LEU A 64 -8.79 52.63 36.89
N ARG A 65 -8.49 53.88 37.31
CA ARG A 65 -7.36 54.66 36.76
C ARG A 65 -6.00 54.10 37.20
N THR A 66 -5.88 53.68 38.45
CA THR A 66 -4.64 53.07 38.96
C THR A 66 -4.43 51.67 38.37
N ARG A 67 -5.50 50.87 38.21
CA ARG A 67 -5.42 49.56 37.55
C ARG A 67 -5.19 49.67 36.04
N LEU A 68 -5.80 50.64 35.33
CA LEU A 68 -5.49 50.85 33.90
C LEU A 68 -4.08 51.39 33.70
N GLN A 69 -3.54 52.24 34.56
CA GLN A 69 -2.15 52.68 34.42
C GLN A 69 -1.17 51.55 34.72
N ILE A 70 -1.44 50.68 35.70
CA ILE A 70 -0.61 49.50 35.97
C ILE A 70 -0.73 48.48 34.83
N VAL A 71 -1.93 48.25 34.28
CA VAL A 71 -2.11 47.36 33.11
C VAL A 71 -1.51 47.97 31.85
N LEU A 72 -1.61 49.29 31.63
CA LEU A 72 -1.02 49.93 30.46
C LEU A 72 0.51 50.01 30.57
N VAL A 73 1.07 50.24 31.76
CA VAL A 73 2.52 50.15 32.00
C VAL A 73 2.99 48.71 31.96
N ALA A 74 2.22 47.73 32.42
CA ALA A 74 2.55 46.31 32.30
C ALA A 74 2.41 45.80 30.85
N VAL A 75 1.45 46.32 30.07
CA VAL A 75 1.29 46.00 28.65
C VAL A 75 2.34 46.73 27.81
N VAL A 76 2.71 47.97 28.12
CA VAL A 76 3.82 48.69 27.46
C VAL A 76 5.17 48.11 27.87
N ALA A 77 5.34 47.65 29.12
CA ALA A 77 6.54 46.94 29.58
C ALA A 77 6.60 45.51 29.03
N ALA A 78 5.47 44.81 28.88
CA ALA A 78 5.40 43.51 28.22
C ALA A 78 5.63 43.63 26.70
N LEU A 79 5.11 44.69 26.06
CA LEU A 79 5.43 45.03 24.65
C LEU A 79 6.88 45.50 24.48
N ALA A 80 7.49 46.10 25.51
CA ALA A 80 8.93 46.43 25.53
C ALA A 80 9.82 45.24 25.92
N CYS A 81 9.25 44.10 26.32
CA CYS A 81 9.96 42.86 26.65
C CYS A 81 9.68 41.72 25.66
N VAL A 82 8.89 41.95 24.61
CA VAL A 82 9.00 41.13 23.41
C VAL A 82 10.31 41.56 22.74
N ARG A 83 11.40 40.85 23.05
CA ARG A 83 12.55 40.85 22.14
C ARG A 83 12.00 40.29 20.82
N GLU A 84 11.75 41.15 19.84
CA GLU A 84 11.95 40.74 18.45
C GLU A 84 13.39 40.24 18.41
N VAL A 85 13.58 38.93 18.37
CA VAL A 85 14.88 38.34 18.02
C VAL A 85 15.11 38.81 16.58
N ALA A 86 15.84 39.90 16.42
CA ALA A 86 16.18 40.42 15.11
C ALA A 86 16.91 39.29 14.36
N ALA A 87 16.39 38.91 13.19
CA ALA A 87 16.99 37.87 12.37
C ALA A 87 18.47 38.20 12.11
N ALA A 88 19.36 37.22 12.28
CA ALA A 88 20.79 37.40 12.10
C ALA A 88 21.16 37.66 10.63
N ASN A 89 20.33 37.17 9.71
CA ASN A 89 20.38 37.48 8.27
C ASN A 89 18.97 37.58 7.67
N ASN A 90 18.88 38.01 6.42
CA ASN A 90 17.63 38.12 5.65
C ASN A 90 17.78 37.61 4.22
N TYR A 91 18.66 36.63 4.00
CA TYR A 91 18.91 36.11 2.66
C TYR A 91 17.67 35.36 2.12
N PRO A 92 17.31 35.50 0.83
CA PRO A 92 16.16 34.80 0.28
C PRO A 92 16.29 33.27 0.38
N ILE A 93 15.17 32.60 0.65
CA ILE A 93 15.02 31.14 0.65
C ILE A 93 14.45 30.71 -0.70
N VAL A 94 15.20 29.92 -1.45
CA VAL A 94 14.77 29.37 -2.75
C VAL A 94 14.39 27.90 -2.60
N LEU A 95 13.10 27.61 -2.79
CA LEU A 95 12.54 26.26 -2.81
C LEU A 95 12.75 25.61 -4.18
N VAL A 96 13.26 24.37 -4.21
CA VAL A 96 13.57 23.65 -5.45
C VAL A 96 12.89 22.29 -5.47
N HIS A 97 11.99 22.08 -6.44
CA HIS A 97 11.19 20.85 -6.55
C HIS A 97 12.03 19.64 -7.00
N GLY A 98 11.51 18.44 -6.72
CA GLY A 98 12.14 17.17 -7.07
C GLY A 98 11.78 16.63 -8.45
N PHE A 99 11.98 15.32 -8.58
CA PHE A 99 11.52 14.49 -9.71
C PHE A 99 10.03 14.71 -9.95
N ALA A 100 9.62 14.74 -11.23
CA ALA A 100 8.23 14.95 -11.64
C ALA A 100 7.57 16.23 -11.08
N GLY A 101 8.37 17.18 -10.57
CA GLY A 101 7.87 18.43 -10.02
C GLY A 101 7.34 19.39 -11.08
N TRP A 102 6.70 20.48 -10.62
CA TRP A 102 6.02 21.44 -11.49
C TRP A 102 6.12 22.85 -10.91
N GLY A 103 5.94 23.84 -11.79
CA GLY A 103 5.95 25.25 -11.47
C GLY A 103 4.66 25.75 -10.83
N ARG A 104 4.71 26.94 -10.23
CA ARG A 104 3.60 27.50 -9.46
C ARG A 104 2.32 27.76 -10.27
N GLU A 105 2.45 28.01 -11.57
CA GLU A 105 1.32 28.27 -12.48
C GLU A 105 0.85 27.02 -13.25
N GLU A 106 1.54 25.89 -13.05
CA GLU A 106 1.19 24.60 -13.67
C GLU A 106 0.12 23.88 -12.83
N LYS A 107 -0.45 22.78 -13.36
CA LYS A 107 -1.46 21.94 -12.67
C LYS A 107 -2.66 22.70 -12.08
N ASN A 108 -3.23 23.61 -12.87
CA ASN A 108 -4.40 24.41 -12.45
C ASN A 108 -4.16 25.17 -11.12
N GLY A 109 -2.92 25.60 -10.89
CA GLY A 109 -2.53 26.38 -9.71
C GLY A 109 -2.26 25.57 -8.45
N LEU A 110 -2.33 24.23 -8.48
CA LEU A 110 -1.89 23.37 -7.38
C LEU A 110 -0.39 23.56 -7.14
N LYS A 111 0.00 23.97 -5.93
CA LYS A 111 1.40 24.29 -5.63
C LYS A 111 2.19 23.02 -5.30
N TYR A 112 3.39 22.89 -5.87
CA TYR A 112 4.28 21.76 -5.54
C TYR A 112 4.64 21.73 -4.06
N PHE A 113 4.98 22.90 -3.50
CA PHE A 113 5.20 23.09 -2.06
C PHE A 113 3.91 23.56 -1.40
N GLY A 114 3.19 22.61 -0.82
CA GLY A 114 1.96 22.83 -0.08
C GLY A 114 0.79 21.99 -0.57
N GLY A 115 0.77 21.60 -1.85
CA GLY A 115 -0.19 20.64 -2.41
C GLY A 115 -1.63 20.94 -2.00
N TYR A 116 -2.26 20.02 -1.25
CA TYR A 116 -3.62 20.15 -0.75
C TYR A 116 -3.80 21.12 0.42
N HIS A 117 -2.70 21.61 1.01
CA HIS A 117 -2.66 22.51 2.17
C HIS A 117 -2.37 23.97 1.81
N GLY A 118 -2.42 24.30 0.52
CA GLY A 118 -2.25 25.65 0.00
C GLY A 118 -0.83 25.96 -0.47
N ASP A 119 -0.39 27.20 -0.26
CA ASP A 119 0.88 27.72 -0.80
C ASP A 119 1.86 28.01 0.34
N TYR A 120 2.84 27.12 0.52
CA TYR A 120 3.85 27.27 1.58
C TYR A 120 4.72 28.51 1.37
N GLN A 121 5.02 28.90 0.13
CA GLN A 121 5.78 30.11 -0.14
C GLN A 121 5.00 31.34 0.37
N ALA A 122 3.72 31.46 0.02
CA ALA A 122 2.90 32.60 0.43
C ALA A 122 2.72 32.66 1.96
N ARG A 123 2.55 31.52 2.63
CA ARG A 123 2.44 31.46 4.09
C ARG A 123 3.76 31.90 4.77
N LEU A 124 4.91 31.40 4.33
CA LEU A 124 6.21 31.84 4.87
C LEU A 124 6.49 33.33 4.61
N GLN A 125 6.03 33.88 3.48
CA GLN A 125 6.12 35.31 3.21
C GLN A 125 5.28 36.14 4.18
N GLN A 126 4.09 35.65 4.57
CA GLN A 126 3.27 36.29 5.60
C GLN A 126 3.95 36.28 6.97
N ASP A 127 4.76 35.26 7.24
CA ASP A 127 5.56 35.14 8.46
C ASP A 127 6.88 35.95 8.42
N GLY A 128 7.11 36.73 7.35
CA GLY A 128 8.23 37.66 7.25
C GLY A 128 9.49 37.12 6.56
N PHE A 129 9.43 35.94 5.94
CA PHE A 129 10.55 35.36 5.19
C PHE A 129 10.49 35.71 3.70
N ASP A 130 11.63 36.03 3.07
CA ASP A 130 11.70 36.17 1.61
C ASP A 130 11.85 34.77 1.00
N VAL A 131 10.72 34.17 0.62
CA VAL A 131 10.69 32.82 0.02
C VAL A 131 10.29 32.87 -1.44
N ARG A 132 11.00 32.14 -2.29
CA ARG A 132 10.80 32.07 -3.74
C ARG A 132 10.87 30.61 -4.20
N THR A 133 10.05 30.20 -5.17
CA THR A 133 10.07 28.83 -5.72
C THR A 133 10.70 28.83 -7.10
N ALA A 134 11.78 28.09 -7.27
CA ALA A 134 12.42 27.87 -8.56
C ALA A 134 11.80 26.68 -9.30
N VAL A 135 11.86 26.73 -10.63
CA VAL A 135 11.33 25.68 -11.50
C VAL A 135 12.42 25.21 -12.45
N VAL A 136 12.62 23.90 -12.52
CA VAL A 136 13.62 23.21 -13.34
C VAL A 136 12.96 22.05 -14.08
N SER A 137 13.66 21.40 -15.00
CA SER A 137 13.13 20.30 -15.80
C SER A 137 12.79 19.10 -14.91
N PRO A 138 11.55 18.59 -14.95
CA PRO A 138 11.12 17.56 -14.00
C PRO A 138 11.83 16.21 -14.16
N PHE A 139 12.48 15.99 -15.32
CA PHE A 139 13.13 14.73 -15.67
C PHE A 139 14.56 14.87 -16.25
N GLY A 140 15.13 16.07 -16.27
CA GLY A 140 16.52 16.29 -16.70
C GLY A 140 17.54 15.72 -15.70
N SER A 141 18.81 15.61 -16.11
CA SER A 141 19.91 15.23 -15.22
C SER A 141 20.15 16.28 -14.12
N ASN A 142 20.90 15.91 -13.07
CA ASN A 142 21.33 16.88 -12.06
C ASN A 142 22.15 18.04 -12.65
N TRP A 143 22.93 17.78 -13.71
CA TRP A 143 23.70 18.81 -14.42
C TRP A 143 22.77 19.82 -15.11
N ASP A 144 21.87 19.33 -15.97
CA ASP A 144 20.91 20.16 -16.70
C ASP A 144 20.07 20.98 -15.74
N ARG A 145 19.53 20.33 -14.70
CA ARG A 145 18.73 21.01 -13.68
C ARG A 145 19.53 22.06 -12.89
N ALA A 146 20.85 21.88 -12.69
CA ALA A 146 21.68 22.84 -11.97
C ALA A 146 21.92 24.12 -12.80
N VAL A 147 22.22 23.98 -14.10
CA VAL A 147 22.39 25.14 -14.99
C VAL A 147 21.05 25.85 -15.26
N GLU A 148 19.95 25.10 -15.31
CA GLU A 148 18.59 25.65 -15.36
C GLU A 148 18.27 26.44 -14.09
N LEU A 149 18.57 25.88 -12.91
CA LEU A 149 18.37 26.56 -11.63
C LEU A 149 19.17 27.86 -11.55
N TYR A 150 20.42 27.86 -12.01
CA TYR A 150 21.24 29.06 -12.08
C TYR A 150 20.57 30.15 -12.94
N ALA A 151 20.17 29.83 -14.16
CA ALA A 151 19.52 30.78 -15.07
C ALA A 151 18.15 31.23 -14.54
N TYR A 152 17.38 30.34 -13.91
CA TYR A 152 16.08 30.66 -13.34
C TYR A 152 16.19 31.66 -12.18
N VAL A 153 17.22 31.53 -11.33
CA VAL A 153 17.43 32.43 -10.19
C VAL A 153 18.15 33.71 -10.60
N LYS A 154 19.29 33.61 -11.29
CA LYS A 154 20.11 34.79 -11.65
C LYS A 154 19.55 35.57 -12.85
N GLY A 155 18.77 34.93 -13.71
CA GLY A 155 18.35 35.45 -15.00
C GLY A 155 19.35 35.13 -16.11
N GLY A 156 18.90 35.27 -17.35
CA GLY A 156 19.65 34.90 -18.56
C GLY A 156 19.15 33.59 -19.20
N CYS A 157 19.85 33.15 -20.24
CA CYS A 157 19.53 31.93 -20.98
C CYS A 157 20.25 30.73 -20.38
N VAL A 158 19.56 29.59 -20.29
CA VAL A 158 20.18 28.32 -19.87
C VAL A 158 21.29 27.97 -20.86
N ASN A 159 22.48 27.67 -20.32
CA ASN A 159 23.61 27.14 -21.07
C ASN A 159 24.01 25.80 -20.45
N TYR A 160 23.75 24.72 -21.18
CA TYR A 160 24.05 23.35 -20.77
C TYR A 160 25.52 22.95 -20.92
N GLY A 161 26.33 23.81 -21.57
CA GLY A 161 27.75 23.55 -21.81
C GLY A 161 28.00 22.92 -23.18
N PRO A 162 28.94 23.46 -23.98
CA PRO A 162 29.23 22.94 -25.32
C PRO A 162 29.76 21.50 -25.33
N ASN A 163 30.54 21.08 -24.32
CA ASN A 163 31.11 19.73 -24.29
C ASN A 163 30.07 18.69 -23.85
N HIS A 164 29.28 18.99 -22.81
CA HIS A 164 28.17 18.20 -22.30
C HIS A 164 27.11 17.99 -23.39
N ALA A 165 26.65 19.08 -24.01
CA ALA A 165 25.68 19.03 -25.10
C ALA A 165 26.18 18.20 -26.31
N LYS A 166 27.46 18.31 -26.65
CA LYS A 166 28.08 17.50 -27.71
C LYS A 166 28.14 16.01 -27.32
N HIS A 167 28.49 15.70 -26.08
CA HIS A 167 28.60 14.32 -25.59
C HIS A 167 27.24 13.62 -25.59
N HIS A 168 26.20 14.28 -25.11
CA HIS A 168 24.84 13.72 -24.99
C HIS A 168 23.96 13.96 -26.23
N GLY A 169 24.39 14.81 -27.17
CA GLY A 169 23.72 15.02 -28.46
C GLY A 169 22.48 15.93 -28.38
N HIS A 170 22.47 16.87 -27.45
CA HIS A 170 21.41 17.87 -27.27
C HIS A 170 21.94 19.31 -27.52
N ASN A 171 21.09 20.32 -27.38
CA ASN A 171 21.44 21.72 -27.66
C ASN A 171 22.26 22.33 -26.51
N VAL A 172 23.16 23.27 -26.83
CA VAL A 172 23.94 24.02 -25.84
C VAL A 172 23.08 25.01 -25.07
N THR A 173 22.11 25.66 -25.73
CA THR A 173 21.27 26.70 -25.13
C THR A 173 19.83 26.24 -24.94
N GLY A 174 19.22 26.64 -23.83
CA GLY A 174 17.81 26.46 -23.53
C GLY A 174 17.03 27.78 -23.50
N ARG A 175 15.92 27.79 -22.77
CA ARG A 175 15.09 28.99 -22.59
C ARG A 175 15.76 30.07 -21.74
N CYS A 176 15.22 31.28 -21.77
CA CYS A 176 15.73 32.42 -21.02
C CYS A 176 14.74 32.89 -19.95
N TYR A 177 15.29 33.41 -18.85
CA TYR A 177 14.53 33.88 -17.70
C TYR A 177 14.92 35.31 -17.34
N GLU A 178 13.98 36.09 -16.82
CA GLU A 178 14.27 37.40 -16.22
C GLU A 178 15.09 37.27 -14.92
N GLY A 179 14.96 36.13 -14.23
CA GLY A 179 15.63 35.82 -12.98
C GLY A 179 14.75 36.07 -11.77
N LEU A 180 14.63 35.08 -10.88
CA LEU A 180 13.91 35.26 -9.61
C LEU A 180 14.59 36.28 -8.69
N TYR A 181 15.92 36.36 -8.71
CA TYR A 181 16.75 37.24 -7.89
C TYR A 181 17.98 37.70 -8.69
N PRO A 182 17.82 38.62 -9.66
CA PRO A 182 18.90 39.02 -10.58
C PRO A 182 20.12 39.62 -9.88
N GLU A 183 19.96 40.15 -8.67
CA GLU A 183 21.02 40.68 -7.83
C GLU A 183 21.77 39.62 -7.01
N TRP A 184 21.42 38.34 -7.14
CA TRP A 184 22.13 37.23 -6.50
C TRP A 184 23.62 37.24 -6.81
N GLY A 185 24.48 37.21 -5.79
CA GLY A 185 25.93 37.24 -5.96
C GLY A 185 26.53 38.63 -6.18
N ASN A 186 25.71 39.67 -6.32
CA ASN A 186 26.20 41.05 -6.38
C ASN A 186 26.79 41.45 -5.01
N VAL A 187 27.79 42.33 -5.03
CA VAL A 187 28.37 42.89 -3.81
C VAL A 187 27.70 44.24 -3.52
N VAL A 188 27.00 44.34 -2.41
CA VAL A 188 26.36 45.57 -1.92
C VAL A 188 26.93 45.90 -0.55
N ASN A 189 27.49 47.10 -0.39
CA ASN A 189 28.16 47.54 0.85
C ASN A 189 29.24 46.56 1.34
N GLY A 190 30.01 45.97 0.41
CA GLY A 190 31.06 45.00 0.73
C GLY A 190 30.56 43.59 1.10
N LYS A 191 29.25 43.35 1.07
CA LYS A 191 28.63 42.04 1.37
C LYS A 191 28.06 41.42 0.10
N VAL A 192 28.26 40.13 -0.07
CA VAL A 192 27.66 39.37 -1.18
C VAL A 192 26.19 39.12 -0.87
N ASN A 193 25.32 39.34 -1.86
CA ASN A 193 23.92 38.93 -1.81
C ASN A 193 23.84 37.40 -1.93
N LYS A 194 23.62 36.70 -0.82
CA LYS A 194 23.53 35.23 -0.77
C LYS A 194 22.09 34.74 -0.83
N VAL A 195 21.93 33.44 -1.01
CA VAL A 195 20.64 32.74 -0.89
C VAL A 195 20.77 31.50 -0.01
N HIS A 196 19.66 31.12 0.59
CA HIS A 196 19.45 29.79 1.13
C HIS A 196 18.72 28.94 0.10
N PHE A 197 19.11 27.67 -0.06
CA PHE A 197 18.37 26.72 -0.89
C PHE A 197 17.71 25.65 -0.03
N MET A 198 16.44 25.35 -0.30
CA MET A 198 15.76 24.17 0.23
C MET A 198 15.30 23.29 -0.93
N GLY A 199 15.92 22.12 -1.09
CA GLY A 199 15.60 21.17 -2.16
C GLY A 199 14.81 19.98 -1.65
N HIS A 200 13.64 19.72 -2.22
CA HIS A 200 12.89 18.48 -1.98
C HIS A 200 13.31 17.39 -2.97
N SER A 201 13.49 16.16 -2.49
CA SER A 201 13.80 14.99 -3.32
C SER A 201 15.01 15.31 -4.21
N MET A 202 14.96 15.04 -5.51
CA MET A 202 16.03 15.35 -6.49
C MET A 202 16.48 16.84 -6.48
N GLY A 203 15.63 17.76 -6.03
CA GLY A 203 15.96 19.18 -5.90
C GLY A 203 17.17 19.43 -4.99
N GLY A 204 17.36 18.62 -3.95
CA GLY A 204 18.54 18.70 -3.09
C GLY A 204 19.84 18.30 -3.81
N GLN A 205 19.81 17.25 -4.64
CA GLN A 205 20.95 16.87 -5.48
C GLN A 205 21.29 17.97 -6.51
N THR A 206 20.25 18.54 -7.13
CA THR A 206 20.38 19.67 -8.08
C THR A 206 21.11 20.85 -7.45
N VAL A 207 20.73 21.26 -6.24
CA VAL A 207 21.37 22.38 -5.53
C VAL A 207 22.82 22.08 -5.17
N ARG A 208 23.14 20.84 -4.80
CA ARG A 208 24.52 20.43 -4.48
C ARG A 208 25.42 20.49 -5.72
N MET A 209 24.93 20.03 -6.86
CA MET A 209 25.60 20.18 -8.16
C MET A 209 25.85 21.66 -8.49
N LEU A 210 24.84 22.52 -8.30
CA LEU A 210 25.00 23.96 -8.49
C LEU A 210 26.04 24.58 -7.55
N ALA A 211 26.09 24.17 -6.28
CA ALA A 211 27.09 24.65 -5.33
C ALA A 211 28.52 24.31 -5.78
N GLN A 212 28.75 23.09 -6.27
CA GLN A 212 30.03 22.67 -6.85
C GLN A 212 30.40 23.52 -8.07
N LEU A 213 29.47 23.69 -9.02
CA LEU A 213 29.70 24.50 -10.22
C LEU A 213 29.98 25.96 -9.89
N LEU A 214 29.28 26.55 -8.91
CA LEU A 214 29.55 27.91 -8.47
C LEU A 214 30.96 28.03 -7.87
N ALA A 215 31.34 27.10 -7.00
CA ALA A 215 32.63 27.17 -6.30
C ALA A 215 33.81 26.90 -7.25
N HIS A 216 33.74 25.84 -8.04
CA HIS A 216 34.89 25.27 -8.77
C HIS A 216 34.70 25.18 -10.29
N GLY A 217 33.49 25.50 -10.78
CA GLY A 217 33.18 25.35 -12.19
C GLY A 217 33.03 23.87 -12.56
N SER A 218 33.30 23.57 -13.83
CA SER A 218 33.26 22.20 -14.38
C SER A 218 34.57 21.42 -14.17
N LYS A 219 35.56 22.00 -13.47
CA LYS A 219 36.86 21.36 -13.25
C LYS A 219 36.69 20.07 -12.44
N GLY A 220 37.24 18.96 -12.95
CA GLY A 220 37.12 17.63 -12.35
C GLY A 220 35.78 16.94 -12.60
N ALA A 221 34.86 17.56 -13.35
CA ALA A 221 33.63 16.90 -13.76
C ALA A 221 33.92 15.77 -14.78
N PRO A 222 33.05 14.75 -14.89
CA PRO A 222 33.17 13.70 -15.92
C PRO A 222 33.26 14.26 -17.34
N ILE A 223 32.60 15.38 -17.58
CA ILE A 223 32.69 16.17 -18.81
C ILE A 223 33.06 17.60 -18.40
N GLU A 224 34.34 17.94 -18.51
CA GLU A 224 34.79 19.31 -18.26
C GLU A 224 34.34 20.25 -19.38
N GLU A 225 33.94 21.46 -19.02
CA GLU A 225 33.46 22.49 -19.96
C GLU A 225 34.53 23.51 -20.33
N ASP A 226 34.34 24.15 -21.48
CA ASP A 226 35.08 25.36 -21.80
C ASP A 226 34.67 26.48 -20.83
N THR A 227 35.57 26.84 -19.92
CA THR A 227 35.35 27.90 -18.91
C THR A 227 35.05 29.28 -19.52
N SER A 228 35.40 29.50 -20.80
CA SER A 228 35.06 30.73 -21.52
C SER A 228 33.62 30.75 -22.07
N SER A 229 32.97 29.58 -22.17
CA SER A 229 31.62 29.44 -22.73
C SER A 229 30.52 29.99 -21.83
N HIS A 230 30.72 29.95 -20.51
CA HIS A 230 29.79 30.52 -19.54
C HIS A 230 30.47 30.75 -18.20
N THR A 231 30.12 31.84 -17.51
CA THR A 231 30.77 32.22 -16.25
C THR A 231 30.57 31.18 -15.14
N LEU A 232 29.45 30.43 -15.14
CA LEU A 232 29.22 29.35 -14.18
C LEU A 232 30.32 28.27 -14.26
N PHE A 233 30.71 27.87 -15.47
CA PHE A 233 31.70 26.80 -15.67
C PHE A 233 33.12 27.20 -15.28
N ALA A 234 33.40 28.50 -15.12
CA ALA A 234 34.67 29.00 -14.60
C ALA A 234 34.78 28.93 -13.06
N GLY A 235 33.67 28.74 -12.33
CA GLY A 235 33.67 28.71 -10.86
C GLY A 235 33.96 30.05 -10.20
N GLY A 236 34.55 30.04 -9.00
CA GLY A 236 34.99 31.23 -8.26
C GLY A 236 33.90 31.97 -7.47
N LYS A 237 32.72 31.36 -7.29
CA LYS A 237 31.53 31.94 -6.66
C LYS A 237 31.12 31.18 -5.39
N SER A 238 32.09 30.64 -4.65
CA SER A 238 31.86 29.79 -3.47
C SER A 238 31.12 30.47 -2.31
N ASP A 239 31.01 31.80 -2.33
CA ASP A 239 30.35 32.58 -1.29
C ASP A 239 28.89 32.99 -1.64
N TRP A 240 28.35 32.54 -2.78
CA TRP A 240 27.00 32.95 -3.24
C TRP A 240 25.85 32.22 -2.54
N ILE A 241 26.13 31.08 -1.91
CA ILE A 241 25.14 30.28 -1.19
C ILE A 241 25.46 30.36 0.31
N HIS A 242 24.46 30.63 1.14
CA HIS A 242 24.62 30.65 2.59
C HIS A 242 24.37 29.27 3.20
N SER A 243 23.30 28.58 2.77
CA SER A 243 23.02 27.21 3.20
C SER A 243 22.31 26.38 2.12
N VAL A 244 22.36 25.06 2.31
CA VAL A 244 21.62 24.05 1.54
C VAL A 244 20.89 23.13 2.51
N THR A 245 19.57 23.06 2.39
CA THR A 245 18.73 22.10 3.11
C THR A 245 18.19 21.05 2.13
N ALA A 246 18.48 19.78 2.40
CA ALA A 246 18.02 18.63 1.62
C ALA A 246 16.84 17.95 2.33
N ILE A 247 15.66 17.94 1.70
CA ILE A 247 14.42 17.40 2.27
C ILE A 247 14.03 16.14 1.51
N ALA A 248 14.02 14.98 2.17
CA ALA A 248 13.76 13.67 1.55
C ALA A 248 14.64 13.40 0.29
N THR A 249 15.82 14.00 0.22
CA THR A 249 16.69 13.97 -0.96
C THR A 249 17.44 12.65 -1.07
N PRO A 250 17.48 11.97 -2.23
CA PRO A 250 18.32 10.79 -2.44
C PRO A 250 19.80 11.19 -2.61
N ASN A 251 20.45 11.66 -1.54
CA ASN A 251 21.83 12.20 -1.59
C ASN A 251 22.87 11.19 -2.08
N GLN A 252 22.60 9.89 -1.97
CA GLN A 252 23.41 8.76 -2.42
C GLN A 252 22.67 7.91 -3.48
N GLY A 253 21.57 8.43 -4.05
CA GLY A 253 20.68 7.72 -4.96
C GLY A 253 19.62 6.86 -4.25
N THR A 254 18.66 6.35 -5.00
CA THR A 254 17.61 5.44 -4.54
C THR A 254 17.72 4.09 -5.23
N LEU A 255 17.52 3.01 -4.47
CA LEU A 255 17.45 1.66 -5.03
C LEU A 255 16.25 1.47 -5.95
N LEU A 256 15.25 2.36 -5.89
CA LEU A 256 14.09 2.31 -6.77
C LEU A 256 14.51 2.57 -8.23
N ALA A 257 15.43 3.51 -8.44
CA ALA A 257 15.97 3.81 -9.76
C ALA A 257 16.89 2.69 -10.26
N ASN A 258 17.65 2.02 -9.37
CA ASN A 258 18.43 0.83 -9.75
C ASN A 258 17.53 -0.32 -10.20
N GLY A 259 16.40 -0.51 -9.51
CA GLY A 259 15.41 -1.55 -9.77
C GLY A 259 14.45 -1.23 -10.91
N ALA A 260 14.53 -0.06 -11.54
CA ALA A 260 13.55 0.38 -12.54
C ALA A 260 13.41 -0.63 -13.70
N ALA A 261 14.50 -1.26 -14.14
CA ALA A 261 14.50 -2.30 -15.17
C ALA A 261 13.91 -3.65 -14.70
N GLU A 262 13.81 -3.89 -13.39
CA GLU A 262 13.08 -5.03 -12.84
C GLU A 262 11.56 -4.79 -12.81
N LEU A 263 11.16 -3.52 -12.74
CA LEU A 263 9.76 -3.07 -12.68
C LEU A 263 9.13 -2.85 -14.07
N GLY A 264 9.93 -2.70 -15.13
CA GLY A 264 9.45 -2.53 -16.52
C GLY A 264 10.56 -2.05 -17.45
N ASP A 265 10.24 -1.79 -18.73
CA ASP A 265 11.18 -1.11 -19.61
C ASP A 265 11.38 0.35 -19.14
N VAL A 266 12.60 0.86 -19.31
CA VAL A 266 12.98 2.21 -18.84
C VAL A 266 12.13 3.31 -19.48
N ILE A 267 11.81 3.18 -20.77
CA ILE A 267 10.98 4.14 -21.51
C ILE A 267 9.55 4.11 -20.96
N GLU A 268 9.07 2.92 -20.59
CA GLU A 268 7.75 2.72 -20.00
C GLU A 268 7.66 3.32 -18.61
N GLN A 269 8.67 3.11 -17.77
CA GLN A 269 8.74 3.73 -16.44
C GLN A 269 8.77 5.26 -16.54
N PHE A 270 9.51 5.79 -17.50
CA PHE A 270 9.51 7.23 -17.78
C PHE A 270 8.13 7.72 -18.22
N ALA A 271 7.45 6.99 -19.11
CA ALA A 271 6.10 7.33 -19.55
C ALA A 271 5.09 7.29 -18.39
N THR A 272 5.15 6.27 -17.53
CA THR A 272 4.30 6.12 -16.35
C THR A 272 4.54 7.25 -15.35
N ALA A 273 5.80 7.63 -15.12
CA ALA A 273 6.14 8.78 -14.30
C ALA A 273 5.56 10.08 -14.89
N MET A 274 5.67 10.29 -16.20
CA MET A 274 5.05 11.43 -16.89
C MET A 274 3.53 11.45 -16.77
N ILE A 275 2.85 10.31 -16.92
CA ILE A 275 1.38 10.21 -16.76
C ILE A 275 0.98 10.57 -15.32
N SER A 276 1.69 10.01 -14.34
CA SER A 276 1.44 10.25 -12.91
C SER A 276 1.69 11.72 -12.56
N ALA A 277 2.79 12.30 -13.06
CA ALA A 277 3.08 13.71 -12.95
C ALA A 277 1.99 14.56 -13.61
N SER A 278 1.41 14.09 -14.71
CA SER A 278 0.36 14.78 -15.43
C SER A 278 -1.03 14.63 -14.80
N GLY A 279 -1.20 13.88 -13.69
CA GLY A 279 -2.39 13.94 -12.83
C GLY A 279 -3.69 13.34 -13.36
N VAL A 280 -3.66 12.24 -14.12
CA VAL A 280 -4.88 11.63 -14.72
C VAL A 280 -5.77 10.96 -13.65
N VAL A 281 -6.56 11.78 -12.95
CA VAL A 281 -7.87 11.43 -12.41
C VAL A 281 -8.85 12.42 -13.04
N GLY A 282 -9.49 12.02 -14.16
CA GLY A 282 -10.48 12.83 -14.88
C GLY A 282 -9.89 13.69 -16.01
N GLU A 283 -10.31 13.41 -17.24
CA GLU A 283 -9.75 13.94 -18.49
C GLU A 283 -10.04 15.42 -18.80
N SER A 284 -10.53 16.23 -17.84
CA SER A 284 -11.18 17.51 -18.18
C SER A 284 -10.54 18.81 -17.70
N SER A 285 -9.37 18.86 -17.05
CA SER A 285 -8.90 20.18 -16.52
C SER A 285 -7.40 20.47 -16.31
N ILE A 286 -6.45 19.76 -16.94
CA ILE A 286 -5.01 20.05 -16.70
C ILE A 286 -4.45 21.01 -17.75
N LYS A 287 -4.53 22.31 -17.43
CA LYS A 287 -3.75 23.36 -18.11
C LYS A 287 -2.25 23.12 -17.88
N PHE A 288 -1.52 22.94 -18.98
CA PHE A 288 -0.07 23.10 -19.18
C PHE A 288 0.86 22.48 -18.12
N PHE A 289 1.12 21.17 -18.19
CA PHE A 289 2.34 20.57 -17.63
C PHE A 289 3.46 20.66 -18.68
N ASP A 290 4.58 21.33 -18.36
CA ASP A 290 5.75 21.46 -19.22
C ASP A 290 6.92 20.63 -18.70
N ALA A 291 7.36 19.64 -19.48
CA ALA A 291 8.52 18.80 -19.17
C ALA A 291 9.87 19.52 -19.32
N LYS A 292 9.89 20.74 -19.90
CA LYS A 292 11.06 21.64 -20.02
C LYS A 292 12.25 20.97 -20.71
N MET A 293 11.97 20.22 -21.76
CA MET A 293 12.93 19.43 -22.53
C MET A 293 13.57 20.26 -23.66
N ASP A 294 13.93 21.52 -23.39
CA ASP A 294 14.42 22.46 -24.41
C ASP A 294 15.79 22.05 -24.97
N ALA A 295 16.64 21.46 -24.14
CA ALA A 295 17.90 20.84 -24.55
C ALA A 295 17.68 19.91 -25.75
N TRP A 296 16.54 19.20 -25.76
CA TRP A 296 16.21 18.19 -26.74
C TRP A 296 15.37 18.69 -27.91
N SER A 297 15.17 20.00 -28.03
CA SER A 297 14.27 20.65 -29.00
C SER A 297 12.83 20.16 -28.91
N ILE A 298 12.38 19.74 -27.72
CA ILE A 298 11.02 19.29 -27.49
C ILE A 298 10.24 20.47 -26.91
N SER A 299 9.34 21.03 -27.71
CA SER A 299 8.45 22.10 -27.26
C SER A 299 7.44 21.62 -26.20
N PRO A 300 6.93 22.52 -25.34
CA PRO A 300 5.85 22.22 -24.40
C PRO A 300 4.63 21.57 -25.08
N ARG A 301 3.76 20.94 -24.28
CA ARG A 301 2.51 20.34 -24.79
C ARG A 301 1.65 21.39 -25.49
N GLN A 302 1.21 21.10 -26.71
CA GLN A 302 0.32 21.99 -27.46
C GLN A 302 -1.11 21.89 -26.92
N SER A 303 -1.91 22.95 -27.09
CA SER A 303 -3.29 22.99 -26.56
C SER A 303 -4.22 21.93 -27.17
N ASP A 304 -3.93 21.48 -28.39
CA ASP A 304 -4.63 20.44 -29.14
C ASP A 304 -4.00 19.04 -29.00
N GLU A 305 -2.87 18.91 -28.31
CA GLU A 305 -2.14 17.65 -28.09
C GLU A 305 -2.56 17.01 -26.77
N SER A 306 -3.04 15.76 -26.79
CA SER A 306 -3.38 15.02 -25.56
C SER A 306 -2.14 14.66 -24.74
N ILE A 307 -2.29 14.41 -23.43
CA ILE A 307 -1.17 13.97 -22.58
C ILE A 307 -0.49 12.70 -23.15
N PRO A 308 -1.23 11.64 -23.56
CA PRO A 308 -0.61 10.48 -24.22
C PRO A 308 0.15 10.81 -25.51
N GLN A 309 -0.36 11.73 -26.33
CA GLN A 309 0.34 12.18 -27.55
C GLN A 309 1.65 12.91 -27.23
N TYR A 310 1.62 13.79 -26.22
CA TYR A 310 2.80 14.51 -25.75
C TYR A 310 3.86 13.57 -25.19
N ILE A 311 3.45 12.61 -24.36
CA ILE A 311 4.33 11.58 -23.82
C ILE A 311 4.92 10.74 -24.96
N LYS A 312 4.09 10.30 -25.92
CA LYS A 312 4.56 9.58 -27.12
C LYS A 312 5.61 10.38 -27.89
N ARG A 313 5.42 11.69 -28.08
CA ARG A 313 6.39 12.58 -28.74
C ARG A 313 7.73 12.63 -27.99
N ILE A 314 7.70 12.65 -26.66
CA ILE A 314 8.91 12.63 -25.83
C ILE A 314 9.61 11.26 -25.93
N VAL A 315 8.90 10.17 -25.70
CA VAL A 315 9.50 8.83 -25.64
C VAL A 315 10.00 8.31 -26.98
N THR A 316 9.48 8.83 -28.10
CA THR A 316 9.96 8.50 -29.45
C THR A 316 11.09 9.41 -29.95
N SER A 317 11.47 10.42 -29.16
CA SER A 317 12.51 11.37 -29.53
C SER A 317 13.93 10.80 -29.38
N LYS A 318 14.94 11.57 -29.83
CA LYS A 318 16.36 11.20 -29.68
C LYS A 318 16.84 11.12 -28.22
N VAL A 319 16.07 11.67 -27.26
CA VAL A 319 16.34 11.61 -25.81
C VAL A 319 16.67 10.18 -25.37
N PHE A 320 15.83 9.21 -25.75
CA PHE A 320 15.98 7.82 -25.30
C PHE A 320 17.00 7.03 -26.13
N LYS A 321 17.53 7.59 -27.22
CA LYS A 321 18.58 6.97 -28.02
C LYS A 321 19.98 7.38 -27.56
N ASN A 322 20.17 8.65 -27.22
CA ASN A 322 21.50 9.23 -26.96
C ASN A 322 21.63 9.87 -25.57
N GLY A 323 20.53 10.09 -24.85
CA GLY A 323 20.47 10.91 -23.63
C GLY A 323 20.11 10.16 -22.35
N PHE A 324 20.07 8.81 -22.36
CA PHE A 324 19.64 8.07 -21.16
C PHE A 324 20.46 8.39 -19.91
N TYR A 325 21.78 8.56 -20.06
CA TYR A 325 22.69 8.95 -18.98
C TYR A 325 22.55 10.42 -18.55
N ASP A 326 21.83 11.22 -19.34
CA ASP A 326 21.54 12.64 -19.12
C ASP A 326 20.07 12.86 -18.71
N LEU A 327 19.43 11.83 -18.18
CA LEU A 327 18.10 11.89 -17.59
C LEU A 327 18.15 11.62 -16.08
N CYS A 328 17.11 12.10 -15.40
CA CYS A 328 16.93 11.93 -13.96
C CYS A 328 17.05 10.48 -13.47
N MET A 329 16.63 9.49 -14.27
CA MET A 329 16.69 8.07 -13.90
C MET A 329 18.13 7.62 -13.62
N TYR A 330 19.10 8.11 -14.38
CA TYR A 330 20.51 7.84 -14.11
C TYR A 330 20.97 8.58 -12.84
N SER A 331 20.74 9.89 -12.75
CA SER A 331 21.10 10.72 -11.58
C SER A 331 20.49 10.27 -10.25
N LEU A 332 19.30 9.66 -10.28
CA LEU A 332 18.59 9.13 -9.12
C LEU A 332 19.07 7.73 -8.73
N SER A 333 19.71 6.98 -9.62
CA SER A 333 20.30 5.69 -9.30
C SER A 333 21.50 5.84 -8.37
N THR A 334 21.82 4.80 -7.59
CA THR A 334 23.01 4.84 -6.73
C THR A 334 24.31 4.92 -7.55
N PHE A 335 24.31 4.41 -8.78
CA PHE A 335 25.45 4.50 -9.69
C PHE A 335 25.66 5.93 -10.19
N GLY A 336 24.59 6.59 -10.68
CA GLY A 336 24.67 7.97 -11.12
C GLY A 336 24.95 8.93 -9.96
N ALA A 337 24.33 8.72 -8.80
CA ALA A 337 24.66 9.49 -7.61
C ALA A 337 26.12 9.31 -7.18
N ALA A 338 26.68 8.10 -7.23
CA ALA A 338 28.10 7.88 -6.97
C ALA A 338 29.00 8.59 -8.00
N SER A 339 28.61 8.62 -9.28
CA SER A 339 29.30 9.37 -10.33
C SER A 339 29.30 10.87 -10.06
N ASP A 340 28.17 11.45 -9.63
CA ASP A 340 28.08 12.85 -9.23
C ASP A 340 28.96 13.10 -7.98
N LEU A 341 28.87 12.23 -6.97
CA LEU A 341 29.63 12.33 -5.72
C LEU A 341 31.14 12.17 -5.90
N ALA A 342 31.62 11.64 -7.02
CA ALA A 342 33.05 11.52 -7.28
C ALA A 342 33.76 12.89 -7.40
N TRP A 343 33.01 13.96 -7.71
CA TRP A 343 33.56 15.30 -7.92
C TRP A 343 32.73 16.43 -7.29
N VAL A 344 31.47 16.18 -6.91
CA VAL A 344 30.64 17.13 -6.15
C VAL A 344 30.94 17.00 -4.67
N ASP A 345 31.55 18.04 -4.09
CA ASP A 345 31.95 18.09 -2.68
C ASP A 345 31.04 18.99 -1.83
N THR A 346 31.05 18.74 -0.52
CA THR A 346 30.48 19.65 0.48
C THR A 346 31.38 20.88 0.58
N GLN A 347 30.83 22.05 0.29
CA GLN A 347 31.62 23.28 0.18
C GLN A 347 31.94 23.87 1.56
N PRO A 348 33.19 24.31 1.82
CA PRO A 348 33.67 24.71 3.14
C PRO A 348 32.97 25.95 3.73
N ASN A 349 32.37 26.79 2.88
CA ASN A 349 31.74 28.06 3.27
C ASN A 349 30.21 28.00 3.32
N ILE A 350 29.61 26.82 3.15
CA ILE A 350 28.15 26.61 3.11
C ILE A 350 27.74 25.76 4.32
N PHE A 351 26.61 26.10 4.94
CA PHE A 351 25.96 25.22 5.92
C PHE A 351 25.08 24.18 5.23
N TYR A 352 25.24 22.89 5.56
CA TYR A 352 24.44 21.80 4.99
C TYR A 352 23.53 21.17 6.04
N TYR A 353 22.28 20.97 5.66
CA TYR A 353 21.22 20.43 6.52
C TYR A 353 20.44 19.33 5.80
N SER A 354 19.92 18.37 6.57
CA SER A 354 18.99 17.37 6.05
C SER A 354 17.75 17.18 6.92
N ILE A 355 16.62 16.97 6.25
CA ILE A 355 15.32 16.59 6.80
C ILE A 355 14.95 15.25 6.17
N SER A 356 14.99 14.19 6.96
CA SER A 356 14.76 12.82 6.50
C SER A 356 13.32 12.39 6.73
N THR A 357 12.76 11.61 5.80
CA THR A 357 11.42 11.01 5.88
C THR A 357 11.52 9.48 5.99
N GLN A 358 10.57 8.87 6.71
CA GLN A 358 10.39 7.42 6.74
C GLN A 358 8.94 7.09 7.07
N ASP A 359 8.30 6.26 6.25
CA ASP A 359 6.95 5.78 6.51
C ASP A 359 6.84 4.25 6.42
N THR A 360 7.84 3.61 6.99
CA THR A 360 7.98 2.16 6.96
C THR A 360 8.27 1.60 8.34
N PHE A 361 7.96 0.32 8.51
CA PHE A 361 8.29 -0.45 9.71
C PHE A 361 9.02 -1.73 9.32
N ARG A 362 9.91 -2.19 10.21
CA ARG A 362 10.70 -3.40 9.96
C ARG A 362 9.90 -4.63 10.38
N LEU A 363 9.92 -5.64 9.52
CA LEU A 363 9.35 -6.96 9.78
C LEU A 363 10.38 -8.02 9.38
N GLY A 364 11.17 -8.51 10.34
CA GLY A 364 12.26 -9.46 10.06
C GLY A 364 13.33 -8.88 9.12
N ASN A 365 13.63 -9.58 8.02
CA ASN A 365 14.64 -9.19 7.01
C ASN A 365 14.11 -8.23 5.93
N ILE A 366 12.86 -7.78 6.01
CA ILE A 366 12.29 -6.80 5.08
C ILE A 366 11.71 -5.62 5.86
N VAL A 367 11.45 -4.55 5.14
CA VAL A 367 10.80 -3.34 5.61
C VAL A 367 9.54 -3.16 4.77
N LEU A 368 8.42 -2.81 5.42
CA LEU A 368 7.13 -2.65 4.76
C LEU A 368 6.58 -1.23 4.96
N PRO A 369 5.78 -0.71 4.01
CA PRO A 369 5.09 0.55 4.17
C PRO A 369 4.06 0.47 5.30
N ARG A 370 3.86 1.56 6.03
CA ARG A 370 2.70 1.71 6.91
C ARG A 370 1.48 2.04 6.05
N LEU A 371 0.59 1.08 5.84
CA LEU A 371 -0.51 1.20 4.88
C LEU A 371 -1.49 2.34 5.21
N GLN A 372 -1.63 2.68 6.49
CA GLN A 372 -2.52 3.74 6.97
C GLN A 372 -1.96 5.14 6.68
N SER A 373 -0.65 5.32 6.82
CA SER A 373 0.00 6.61 6.63
C SER A 373 0.53 6.79 5.20
N MET A 374 1.09 5.78 4.56
CA MET A 374 1.71 5.97 3.26
C MET A 374 0.68 6.11 2.14
N VAL A 375 0.85 7.08 1.24
CA VAL A 375 0.03 7.24 0.03
C VAL A 375 -0.02 5.93 -0.79
N ARG A 376 -1.23 5.46 -1.13
CA ARG A 376 -1.45 4.15 -1.80
C ARG A 376 -0.60 3.94 -3.05
N GLY A 377 -0.44 4.97 -3.89
CA GLY A 377 0.29 4.90 -5.16
C GLY A 377 1.78 4.54 -5.02
N ILE A 378 2.40 4.77 -3.85
CA ILE A 378 3.84 4.54 -3.63
C ILE A 378 4.12 3.35 -2.70
N GLN A 379 3.09 2.66 -2.19
CA GLN A 379 3.25 1.51 -1.28
C GLN A 379 3.95 0.31 -1.96
N ALA A 380 3.68 0.09 -3.25
CA ALA A 380 4.35 -0.98 -4.02
C ALA A 380 5.85 -0.70 -4.18
N MET A 381 6.21 0.56 -4.48
CA MET A 381 7.59 1.03 -4.58
C MET A 381 8.30 0.91 -3.22
N SER A 382 7.62 1.28 -2.14
CA SER A 382 8.12 1.10 -0.77
C SER A 382 8.43 -0.35 -0.44
N THR A 383 7.55 -1.26 -0.84
CA THR A 383 7.70 -2.70 -0.60
C THR A 383 8.88 -3.25 -1.39
N PHE A 384 9.07 -2.82 -2.64
CA PHE A 384 10.24 -3.15 -3.44
C PHE A 384 11.54 -2.70 -2.75
N LEU A 385 11.60 -1.43 -2.34
CA LEU A 385 12.75 -0.85 -1.63
C LEU A 385 13.05 -1.56 -0.30
N GLY A 386 12.02 -1.95 0.43
CA GLY A 386 12.13 -2.65 1.70
C GLY A 386 12.34 -4.16 1.58
N SER A 387 12.31 -4.73 0.37
CA SER A 387 12.53 -6.16 0.12
C SER A 387 14.00 -6.58 0.33
N THR A 388 14.33 -7.83 0.00
CA THR A 388 15.73 -8.31 0.01
C THR A 388 16.54 -7.80 -1.19
N TYR A 389 15.96 -7.01 -2.09
CA TYR A 389 16.64 -6.42 -3.25
C TYR A 389 17.96 -5.74 -2.87
N ALA A 390 17.95 -4.91 -1.82
CA ALA A 390 19.14 -4.25 -1.29
C ALA A 390 20.26 -5.26 -0.97
N LEU A 391 19.92 -6.31 -0.20
CA LEU A 391 20.88 -7.32 0.25
C LEU A 391 21.44 -8.16 -0.90
N LYS A 392 20.59 -8.53 -1.87
CA LYS A 392 21.00 -9.28 -3.07
C LYS A 392 21.99 -8.50 -3.94
N ASN A 393 21.91 -7.17 -3.91
CA ASN A 393 22.76 -6.28 -4.67
C ASN A 393 23.91 -5.67 -3.83
N GLY A 394 24.25 -6.28 -2.69
CA GLY A 394 25.42 -5.90 -1.88
C GLY A 394 25.24 -4.69 -0.97
N PHE A 395 24.02 -4.15 -0.82
CA PHE A 395 23.72 -3.07 0.12
C PHE A 395 23.45 -3.62 1.53
N SER A 396 23.68 -2.80 2.56
CA SER A 396 23.37 -3.14 3.95
C SER A 396 21.86 -3.14 4.22
N ARG A 397 21.45 -3.69 5.37
CA ARG A 397 20.05 -3.66 5.83
C ARG A 397 19.51 -2.26 6.08
N ASP A 398 20.38 -1.27 6.24
CA ASP A 398 20.01 0.13 6.49
C ASP A 398 19.50 0.83 5.24
N TRP A 399 19.71 0.23 4.07
CA TRP A 399 19.09 0.66 2.82
C TRP A 399 17.64 0.19 2.68
N GLN A 400 17.05 -0.56 3.60
CA GLN A 400 15.65 -1.02 3.47
C GLN A 400 14.59 -0.01 3.98
N PRO A 401 14.78 0.65 5.15
CA PRO A 401 13.94 1.77 5.58
C PRO A 401 13.77 2.80 4.47
N ASN A 402 12.53 3.20 4.21
CA ASN A 402 12.21 4.15 3.15
C ASN A 402 10.93 4.94 3.44
N ASP A 403 10.70 5.97 2.64
CA ASP A 403 9.51 6.84 2.67
C ASP A 403 8.53 6.56 1.51
N GLY A 404 8.74 5.46 0.79
CA GLY A 404 7.98 5.07 -0.40
C GLY A 404 8.74 5.25 -1.71
N ILE A 405 9.68 6.19 -1.78
CA ILE A 405 10.45 6.49 -3.01
C ILE A 405 11.96 6.45 -2.76
N VAL A 406 12.41 6.89 -1.59
CA VAL A 406 13.83 7.03 -1.25
C VAL A 406 14.17 6.23 0.01
N ASN A 407 15.30 5.52 -0.03
CA ASN A 407 15.85 4.83 1.13
C ASN A 407 16.27 5.86 2.19
N THR A 408 15.82 5.70 3.44
CA THR A 408 16.03 6.67 4.53
C THR A 408 17.51 6.93 4.81
N ILE A 409 18.41 5.95 4.66
CA ILE A 409 19.85 6.20 4.84
C ILE A 409 20.40 7.20 3.80
N SER A 410 19.84 7.19 2.59
CA SER A 410 20.24 8.11 1.54
C SER A 410 19.74 9.53 1.77
N THR A 411 18.81 9.78 2.69
CA THR A 411 18.29 11.14 2.94
C THR A 411 19.10 11.93 3.96
N ILE A 412 19.90 11.25 4.77
CA ILE A 412 20.63 11.83 5.91
C ILE A 412 21.76 12.75 5.45
N TYR A 413 22.60 12.30 4.52
CA TYR A 413 23.75 13.06 4.03
C TYR A 413 24.34 12.40 2.77
N ASP A 414 25.45 12.94 2.27
CA ASP A 414 26.10 12.51 1.04
C ASP A 414 26.93 11.22 1.11
N GLY A 415 27.08 10.61 2.29
CA GLY A 415 27.82 9.35 2.46
C GLY A 415 29.35 9.50 2.59
N LYS A 416 29.91 10.69 2.40
CA LYS A 416 31.37 10.92 2.44
C LYS A 416 31.83 12.09 3.31
N SER A 417 30.94 13.05 3.59
CA SER A 417 31.24 14.22 4.39
C SER A 417 31.02 13.97 5.87
N GLU A 418 31.59 14.83 6.71
CA GLU A 418 31.37 14.79 8.16
C GLU A 418 29.89 15.09 8.48
N LEU A 419 29.29 14.20 9.27
CA LEU A 419 27.91 14.29 9.74
C LEU A 419 27.89 14.62 11.23
N VAL A 420 27.09 15.61 11.60
CA VAL A 420 26.78 15.98 12.98
C VAL A 420 25.30 15.69 13.24
N GLU A 421 25.00 14.91 14.28
CA GLU A 421 23.62 14.53 14.66
C GLU A 421 22.98 15.50 15.68
N ASP A 422 23.49 16.73 15.74
CA ASP A 422 22.98 17.80 16.60
C ASP A 422 23.12 19.14 15.86
N ALA A 423 22.03 19.90 15.80
CA ALA A 423 21.99 21.21 15.15
C ALA A 423 22.19 22.38 16.13
N THR A 424 22.42 22.12 17.43
CA THR A 424 22.69 23.16 18.43
C THR A 424 23.96 23.95 18.11
N GLU A 425 24.97 23.31 17.52
CA GLU A 425 26.15 23.95 16.96
C GLU A 425 26.24 23.66 15.45
N SER A 426 26.05 24.70 14.64
CA SER A 426 26.14 24.62 13.18
C SER A 426 27.51 25.06 12.68
N LYS A 427 28.12 24.30 11.78
CA LYS A 427 29.44 24.61 11.18
C LYS A 427 29.41 24.56 9.65
N THR A 428 30.04 25.51 8.97
CA THR A 428 30.16 25.45 7.49
C THR A 428 31.04 24.28 7.05
N GLY A 429 30.75 23.70 5.88
CA GLY A 429 31.49 22.57 5.33
C GLY A 429 31.14 21.20 5.91
N ARG A 430 30.06 21.10 6.68
CA ARG A 430 29.59 19.86 7.31
C ARG A 430 28.08 19.68 7.18
N TRP A 431 27.64 18.43 7.21
CA TRP A 431 26.23 18.07 7.25
C TRP A 431 25.71 18.03 8.68
N HIS A 432 24.55 18.64 8.92
CA HIS A 432 23.82 18.54 10.18
C HIS A 432 22.46 17.91 9.89
N HIS A 433 22.22 16.72 10.43
CA HIS A 433 20.93 16.06 10.28
C HIS A 433 19.97 16.63 11.30
N ILE A 434 19.06 17.49 10.83
CA ILE A 434 18.20 18.29 11.71
C ILE A 434 17.09 17.42 12.30
N VAL A 435 16.45 16.60 11.46
CA VAL A 435 15.28 15.83 11.89
C VAL A 435 15.03 14.63 10.99
N LYS A 436 14.53 13.56 11.62
CA LYS A 436 13.83 12.46 10.97
C LYS A 436 12.33 12.51 11.28
N LEU A 437 11.53 12.76 10.24
CA LEU A 437 10.08 12.71 10.26
C LEU A 437 9.63 11.26 10.02
N THR A 438 9.15 10.61 11.07
CA THR A 438 8.56 9.27 10.98
C THR A 438 7.06 9.36 10.71
N THR A 439 6.50 8.38 10.03
CA THR A 439 5.09 8.36 9.58
C THR A 439 4.74 9.44 8.54
N VAL A 440 5.77 9.99 7.88
CA VAL A 440 5.67 10.94 6.77
C VAL A 440 6.30 10.28 5.54
N ASP A 441 5.47 10.03 4.53
CA ASP A 441 5.90 9.49 3.23
C ASP A 441 6.45 10.58 2.31
N HIS A 442 7.04 10.16 1.18
CA HIS A 442 7.73 11.04 0.24
C HIS A 442 6.83 12.13 -0.36
N GLU A 443 5.54 11.87 -0.54
CA GLU A 443 4.59 12.81 -1.14
C GLU A 443 3.97 13.73 -0.07
N ALA A 444 3.81 13.21 1.15
CA ALA A 444 3.30 13.97 2.28
C ALA A 444 4.19 15.17 2.65
N VAL A 445 5.52 15.05 2.51
CA VAL A 445 6.47 16.10 2.93
C VAL A 445 6.37 17.39 2.09
N HIS A 446 5.76 17.35 0.91
CA HIS A 446 5.50 18.55 0.10
C HIS A 446 4.01 18.86 -0.04
N GLY A 447 3.15 18.18 0.74
CA GLY A 447 1.73 18.51 0.88
C GLY A 447 0.77 17.73 -0.02
N MET A 448 1.21 16.64 -0.66
CA MET A 448 0.35 15.81 -1.53
C MET A 448 -0.49 14.78 -0.76
N LYS A 449 -0.52 14.86 0.58
CA LYS A 449 -1.37 14.04 1.44
C LYS A 449 -2.33 14.91 2.24
N LYS A 450 -3.64 14.81 1.95
CA LYS A 450 -4.69 15.64 2.59
C LYS A 450 -4.74 15.52 4.11
N SER A 451 -4.46 14.34 4.67
CA SER A 451 -4.54 14.09 6.11
C SER A 451 -3.34 14.61 6.90
N ARG A 452 -2.33 15.19 6.23
CA ARG A 452 -1.07 15.56 6.89
C ARG A 452 -0.47 16.83 6.29
N ASP A 453 -0.55 17.94 7.03
CA ASP A 453 0.18 19.18 6.73
C ASP A 453 1.54 19.16 7.45
N VAL A 454 2.62 19.46 6.75
CA VAL A 454 3.99 19.54 7.32
C VAL A 454 4.56 20.96 7.31
N TYR A 455 3.70 21.97 7.11
CA TYR A 455 4.09 23.37 7.07
C TYR A 455 4.97 23.81 8.24
N ASP A 456 4.69 23.33 9.46
CA ASP A 456 5.45 23.72 10.65
C ASP A 456 6.94 23.34 10.54
N ALA A 457 7.28 22.24 9.86
CA ALA A 457 8.67 21.88 9.60
C ALA A 457 9.36 22.90 8.68
N TYR A 458 8.65 23.41 7.66
CA TYR A 458 9.17 24.46 6.78
C TYR A 458 9.34 25.79 7.52
N LEU A 459 8.39 26.15 8.38
CA LEU A 459 8.46 27.36 9.20
C LEU A 459 9.64 27.31 10.18
N ALA A 460 9.81 26.19 10.88
CA ALA A 460 10.93 26.01 11.81
C ALA A 460 12.27 26.03 11.08
N GLN A 461 12.36 25.38 9.92
CA GLN A 461 13.56 25.45 9.09
C GLN A 461 13.84 26.88 8.63
N ALA A 462 12.84 27.66 8.22
CA ALA A 462 13.03 29.05 7.79
C ALA A 462 13.55 29.94 8.94
N LYS A 463 12.97 29.81 10.15
CA LYS A 463 13.45 30.46 11.37
C LYS A 463 14.90 30.11 11.65
N PHE A 464 15.23 28.82 11.58
CA PHE A 464 16.58 28.32 11.80
C PHE A 464 17.58 28.89 10.78
N LEU A 465 17.21 29.02 9.50
CA LEU A 465 18.08 29.62 8.49
C LEU A 465 18.33 31.12 8.71
N TYR A 466 17.33 31.87 9.20
CA TYR A 466 17.46 33.30 9.52
C TYR A 466 18.25 33.57 10.81
N ASP A 467 18.39 32.57 11.69
CA ASP A 467 19.26 32.63 12.88
C ASP A 467 20.74 32.43 12.56
N LEU A 468 21.07 31.89 11.38
CA LEU A 468 22.46 31.68 10.98
C LEU A 468 23.22 33.01 10.85
N PRO A 469 24.49 33.02 11.27
CA PRO A 469 25.24 34.26 11.36
C PRO A 469 25.65 34.71 9.97
N THR A 470 25.61 36.02 9.74
CA THR A 470 26.38 36.60 8.65
C THR A 470 27.89 36.41 8.90
N ALA A 471 28.72 36.59 7.87
CA ALA A 471 30.17 36.40 7.96
C ALA A 471 30.86 37.21 9.07
N GLU A 472 30.21 38.27 9.59
CA GLU A 472 30.71 39.12 10.68
C GLU A 472 30.24 38.68 12.07
N GLY A 473 29.18 37.86 12.18
CA GLY A 473 28.53 37.49 13.44
C GLY A 473 28.92 36.12 14.00
N GLY A 474 29.53 35.23 13.20
CA GLY A 474 29.89 33.88 13.61
C GLY A 474 31.32 33.75 14.13
N ARG A 475 31.59 32.75 14.98
CA ARG A 475 32.95 32.47 15.46
C ARG A 475 33.74 31.79 14.35
N ARG A 476 34.74 32.48 13.80
CA ARG A 476 35.60 31.94 12.75
C ARG A 476 36.74 31.10 13.35
N LEU A 477 36.91 29.88 12.86
CA LEU A 477 38.01 29.00 13.25
C LEU A 477 39.26 29.24 12.40
N SER A 478 40.39 28.67 12.82
CA SER A 478 41.67 28.78 12.11
C SER A 478 41.67 28.14 10.72
N ASP A 479 40.76 27.20 10.47
CA ASP A 479 40.53 26.56 9.16
C ASP A 479 39.62 27.41 8.23
N GLY A 480 39.19 28.59 8.68
CA GLY A 480 38.33 29.53 7.93
C GLY A 480 36.83 29.27 8.06
N SER A 481 36.43 28.14 8.65
CA SER A 481 35.03 27.77 8.86
C SER A 481 34.33 28.66 9.88
N ILE A 482 33.00 28.77 9.74
CA ILE A 482 32.16 29.56 10.64
C ILE A 482 31.36 28.61 11.53
N VAL A 483 31.41 28.84 12.84
CA VAL A 483 30.62 28.12 13.85
C VAL A 483 29.57 29.05 14.43
N HIS A 484 28.34 28.53 14.57
CA HIS A 484 27.18 29.19 15.14
C HIS A 484 26.55 28.32 16.22
N THR A 485 26.15 28.91 17.34
CA THR A 485 25.30 28.24 18.32
C THR A 485 23.87 28.71 18.11
N THR A 486 22.99 27.79 17.72
CA THR A 486 21.59 28.10 17.42
C THR A 486 20.86 28.53 18.68
N SER A 487 20.00 29.54 18.54
CA SER A 487 19.16 30.04 19.63
C SER A 487 18.32 28.93 20.28
N ALA A 488 18.30 28.86 21.61
CA ALA A 488 17.62 27.80 22.37
C ALA A 488 16.13 27.68 22.01
N ASP A 489 15.43 28.81 21.82
CA ASP A 489 14.02 28.84 21.43
C ASP A 489 13.75 28.18 20.06
N ILE A 490 14.71 28.27 19.13
CA ILE A 490 14.60 27.66 17.80
C ILE A 490 14.84 26.16 17.88
N VAL A 491 15.83 25.74 18.67
CA VAL A 491 16.08 24.31 18.95
C VAL A 491 14.86 23.69 19.63
N GLU A 492 14.26 24.37 20.60
CA GLU A 492 13.03 23.94 21.26
C GLU A 492 11.85 23.86 20.28
N SER A 493 11.66 24.89 19.44
CA SER A 493 10.62 24.86 18.39
C SER A 493 10.79 23.70 17.42
N LEU A 494 12.02 23.41 16.98
CA LEU A 494 12.30 22.27 16.11
C LEU A 494 11.96 20.97 16.82
N ASN A 495 12.46 20.76 18.05
CA ASN A 495 12.19 19.56 18.85
C ASN A 495 10.69 19.35 19.08
N ASN A 496 9.95 20.40 19.44
CA ASN A 496 8.50 20.33 19.63
C ASN A 496 7.77 19.94 18.36
N ILE A 497 8.20 20.42 17.20
CA ILE A 497 7.60 20.07 15.91
C ILE A 497 7.96 18.64 15.52
N VAL A 498 9.21 18.21 15.73
CA VAL A 498 9.63 16.81 15.54
C VAL A 498 8.79 15.90 16.42
N GLU A 499 8.63 16.25 17.69
CA GLU A 499 7.82 15.52 18.65
C GLU A 499 6.37 15.52 18.20
N GLN A 500 5.75 16.65 17.92
CA GLN A 500 4.37 16.74 17.44
C GLN A 500 4.16 15.90 16.17
N MET A 501 5.05 15.98 15.19
CA MET A 501 4.95 15.16 13.98
C MET A 501 5.16 13.67 14.28
N ASN A 502 6.09 13.29 15.16
CA ASN A 502 6.33 11.88 15.49
C ASN A 502 5.30 11.31 16.49
N THR A 503 4.61 12.17 17.27
CA THR A 503 3.64 11.81 18.33
C THR A 503 2.18 12.00 17.92
N ALA A 504 1.89 12.76 16.86
CA ALA A 504 0.55 12.87 16.27
C ALA A 504 0.02 11.56 15.66
N ASN A 505 0.66 10.43 15.98
CA ASN A 505 0.19 9.06 15.76
C ASN A 505 0.49 8.12 16.96
N GLN A 506 0.97 8.62 18.12
CA GLN A 506 1.14 7.82 19.35
C GLN A 506 -0.09 7.87 20.28
N GLN A 507 -0.88 8.94 20.24
CA GLN A 507 -2.11 9.04 21.03
C GLN A 507 -3.32 8.30 20.42
N ASP A 508 -3.26 7.97 19.13
CA ASP A 508 -4.23 7.11 18.48
C ASP A 508 -4.05 5.61 18.80
N ASP A 509 -2.98 5.25 19.53
CA ASP A 509 -2.66 3.86 19.90
C ASP A 509 -3.03 3.50 21.37
N ILE A 510 -3.55 4.41 22.20
CA ILE A 510 -3.95 4.09 23.61
C ILE A 510 -5.34 4.64 23.99
N ALA A 511 -5.74 5.84 23.53
CA ALA A 511 -7.07 6.39 23.83
C ALA A 511 -8.20 5.58 23.14
N LEU A 512 -7.90 5.00 21.98
CA LEU A 512 -8.80 4.05 21.31
C LEU A 512 -8.79 2.68 22.01
N THR A 513 -7.65 2.27 22.58
CA THR A 513 -7.51 1.00 23.32
C THR A 513 -8.28 1.00 24.65
N CYS A 514 -8.35 2.14 25.35
CA CYS A 514 -9.17 2.29 26.56
C CYS A 514 -10.69 2.28 26.26
N SER A 515 -11.11 2.61 25.03
CA SER A 515 -12.52 2.56 24.62
C SER A 515 -12.95 1.23 23.98
N GLN A 516 -12.01 0.31 23.73
CA GLN A 516 -12.28 -0.93 22.97
C GLN A 516 -11.86 -2.23 23.67
N THR A 517 -11.34 -2.20 24.90
CA THR A 517 -10.96 -3.42 25.64
C THR A 517 -12.10 -4.04 26.47
N ARG A 518 -12.21 -5.38 26.42
CA ARG A 518 -13.11 -6.22 27.24
C ARG A 518 -12.39 -6.96 28.39
N ASP A 519 -11.15 -6.57 28.71
CA ASP A 519 -10.37 -7.15 29.83
C ASP A 519 -10.81 -6.58 31.19
N VAL A 520 -11.27 -7.47 32.08
CA VAL A 520 -11.88 -7.14 33.38
C VAL A 520 -10.88 -6.59 34.41
N SER A 521 -9.59 -6.92 34.27
CA SER A 521 -8.54 -6.47 35.21
C SER A 521 -8.03 -5.06 34.88
N ILE A 522 -8.03 -4.70 33.59
CA ILE A 522 -7.71 -3.34 33.09
C ILE A 522 -8.94 -2.43 33.20
N GLN A 523 -10.16 -2.96 33.07
CA GLN A 523 -11.39 -2.25 33.45
C GLN A 523 -11.39 -1.83 34.92
N GLN A 524 -10.75 -2.60 35.81
CA GLN A 524 -10.71 -2.34 37.25
C GLN A 524 -9.84 -1.14 37.64
N ILE A 525 -8.79 -0.83 36.86
CA ILE A 525 -7.94 0.35 37.05
C ILE A 525 -8.60 1.61 36.47
N CYS A 526 -9.42 1.45 35.42
CA CYS A 526 -10.20 2.53 34.81
C CYS A 526 -11.51 2.85 35.56
N ALA A 527 -11.94 1.99 36.49
CA ALA A 527 -13.26 2.03 37.14
C ALA A 527 -13.39 2.95 38.36
N GLU A 528 -12.33 3.62 38.82
CA GLU A 528 -12.42 4.53 39.98
C GLU A 528 -13.11 5.88 39.68
N TYR A 529 -13.42 6.19 38.41
CA TYR A 529 -13.87 7.54 38.06
C TYR A 529 -15.38 7.72 37.78
N TYR A 530 -16.17 6.71 37.43
CA TYR A 530 -17.61 6.90 37.20
C TYR A 530 -18.46 5.62 37.42
N GLN A 531 -19.56 5.73 38.18
CA GLN A 531 -20.52 4.65 38.46
C GLN A 531 -21.94 4.93 37.88
N PRO A 532 -22.78 3.88 37.64
CA PRO A 532 -23.93 3.90 36.70
C PRO A 532 -25.30 3.57 37.34
N LYS A 533 -26.40 3.62 36.56
CA LYS A 533 -27.64 2.79 36.74
C LYS A 533 -28.40 2.50 35.43
N HIS A 534 -29.00 1.30 35.38
CA HIS A 534 -29.74 0.62 34.29
C HIS A 534 -31.16 1.17 33.98
N SER A 535 -31.73 0.86 32.78
CA SER A 535 -32.91 -0.04 32.58
C SER A 535 -33.66 0.05 31.22
N SER A 536 -33.97 -1.14 30.65
CA SER A 536 -35.24 -1.63 30.04
C SER A 536 -35.82 -1.15 28.67
N LEU A 537 -35.77 -2.06 27.67
CA LEU A 537 -36.85 -2.66 26.84
C LEU A 537 -38.17 -1.89 26.43
N ILE A 538 -38.51 -2.02 25.12
CA ILE A 538 -39.85 -2.09 24.43
C ILE A 538 -40.29 -0.92 23.50
N ALA A 539 -40.81 -1.34 22.31
CA ALA A 539 -41.69 -0.67 21.32
C ALA A 539 -40.97 -0.15 20.04
N MET A 540 -41.34 -0.47 18.78
CA MET A 540 -42.55 -1.04 18.20
C MET A 540 -42.25 -1.83 16.90
N LEU A 541 -42.87 -3.01 16.79
CA LEU A 541 -43.31 -3.60 15.52
C LEU A 541 -44.63 -2.92 15.09
N ARG A 542 -44.74 -2.53 13.82
CA ARG A 542 -45.93 -2.69 12.93
C ARG A 542 -45.86 -1.70 11.76
N VAL A 543 -45.67 -2.22 10.56
CA VAL A 543 -46.43 -2.00 9.31
C VAL A 543 -45.52 -2.41 8.17
N SER A 544 -45.70 -3.63 7.64
CA SER A 544 -45.37 -4.05 6.26
C SER A 544 -45.80 -5.51 6.04
N LEU A 545 -47.00 -5.85 6.52
CA LEU A 545 -47.61 -7.17 6.37
C LEU A 545 -48.86 -7.06 5.46
N GLU A 546 -48.76 -6.31 4.35
CA GLU A 546 -49.82 -6.26 3.33
C GLU A 546 -49.31 -6.27 1.88
N VAL A 547 -48.00 -6.05 1.65
CA VAL A 547 -47.39 -6.20 0.31
C VAL A 547 -46.97 -7.65 0.03
N LEU A 548 -46.77 -8.46 1.06
CA LEU A 548 -46.33 -9.86 0.95
C LEU A 548 -47.45 -10.82 0.50
N LEU A 549 -48.72 -10.43 0.64
CA LEU A 549 -49.85 -11.30 0.30
C LEU A 549 -50.32 -11.21 -1.16
N PHE A 550 -49.88 -10.21 -1.93
CA PHE A 550 -50.31 -10.02 -3.32
C PHE A 550 -49.32 -10.56 -4.36
N THR A 551 -48.05 -10.75 -3.99
CA THR A 551 -47.03 -11.41 -4.83
C THR A 551 -47.07 -12.94 -4.74
N ILE A 552 -47.54 -13.49 -3.62
CA ILE A 552 -47.66 -14.95 -3.42
C ILE A 552 -48.77 -15.59 -4.28
N LEU A 553 -49.75 -14.81 -4.76
CA LEU A 553 -50.90 -15.35 -5.50
C LEU A 553 -50.74 -15.36 -7.05
N SER A 554 -49.70 -14.73 -7.60
CA SER A 554 -49.48 -14.63 -9.06
C SER A 554 -48.41 -15.58 -9.59
N ALA A 555 -47.66 -16.29 -8.73
CA ALA A 555 -46.62 -17.25 -9.13
C ALA A 555 -47.10 -18.72 -9.16
N ALA A 556 -48.36 -18.98 -8.81
CA ALA A 556 -48.93 -20.33 -8.77
C ALA A 556 -49.60 -20.74 -10.09
N LEU A 557 -48.95 -20.59 -11.25
CA LEU A 557 -49.37 -21.23 -12.51
C LEU A 557 -48.26 -21.18 -13.57
N SER A 558 -47.11 -21.81 -13.29
CA SER A 558 -46.15 -22.32 -14.27
C SER A 558 -45.12 -23.22 -13.58
N VAL A 559 -45.57 -24.26 -12.85
CA VAL A 559 -44.65 -25.31 -12.39
C VAL A 559 -44.31 -26.18 -13.60
N ARG A 560 -43.22 -25.85 -14.30
CA ARG A 560 -42.49 -26.88 -15.03
C ARG A 560 -41.65 -27.60 -13.99
N VAL A 561 -42.09 -28.80 -13.61
CA VAL A 561 -41.25 -29.76 -12.90
C VAL A 561 -40.09 -30.08 -13.84
N SER A 562 -38.93 -29.46 -13.63
CA SER A 562 -37.67 -30.01 -14.14
C SER A 562 -37.41 -31.25 -13.31
N VAL A 563 -37.58 -32.42 -13.90
CA VAL A 563 -37.19 -33.68 -13.30
C VAL A 563 -35.68 -33.63 -13.14
N ALA A 564 -35.17 -33.66 -11.90
CA ALA A 564 -33.74 -33.73 -11.63
C ALA A 564 -33.14 -34.93 -12.37
N ILE A 565 -32.02 -34.72 -13.08
CA ILE A 565 -31.36 -35.78 -13.84
C ILE A 565 -30.44 -36.60 -12.93
N ASN A 566 -29.83 -35.96 -11.92
CA ASN A 566 -29.14 -36.61 -10.79
C ASN A 566 -29.35 -35.85 -9.46
N ASP A 567 -29.10 -36.53 -8.34
CA ASP A 567 -29.22 -35.99 -6.97
C ASP A 567 -27.91 -36.16 -6.16
N TYR A 568 -26.75 -36.13 -6.82
CA TYR A 568 -25.46 -36.30 -6.13
C TYR A 568 -25.11 -35.04 -5.32
N PRO A 569 -24.58 -35.17 -4.09
CA PRO A 569 -24.22 -34.01 -3.28
C PRO A 569 -22.97 -33.30 -3.82
N ILE A 570 -22.92 -31.98 -3.62
CA ILE A 570 -21.77 -31.13 -3.89
C ILE A 570 -20.92 -31.02 -2.63
N VAL A 571 -19.64 -31.36 -2.73
CA VAL A 571 -18.67 -31.19 -1.64
C VAL A 571 -17.71 -30.06 -1.99
N LEU A 572 -17.77 -28.99 -1.20
CA LEU A 572 -16.92 -27.80 -1.31
C LEU A 572 -15.59 -28.02 -0.57
N VAL A 573 -14.46 -27.77 -1.24
CA VAL A 573 -13.10 -28.05 -0.73
C VAL A 573 -12.22 -26.80 -0.82
N HIS A 574 -11.86 -26.23 0.33
CA HIS A 574 -11.09 -24.99 0.41
C HIS A 574 -9.62 -25.17 -0.03
N GLY A 575 -8.94 -24.05 -0.29
CA GLY A 575 -7.54 -24.03 -0.73
C GLY A 575 -6.50 -23.86 0.38
N PHE A 576 -5.37 -23.29 -0.02
CA PHE A 576 -4.27 -22.88 0.86
C PHE A 576 -4.79 -21.88 1.89
N ALA A 577 -4.36 -22.03 3.15
CA ALA A 577 -4.80 -21.19 4.27
C ALA A 577 -6.33 -21.17 4.55
N GLY A 578 -7.12 -22.04 3.91
CA GLY A 578 -8.56 -22.13 4.12
C GLY A 578 -8.96 -22.80 5.46
N TRP A 579 -10.23 -22.66 5.82
CA TRP A 579 -10.76 -23.08 7.12
C TRP A 579 -12.16 -23.70 7.01
N GLY A 580 -12.54 -24.46 8.04
CA GLY A 580 -13.85 -25.10 8.17
C GLY A 580 -14.94 -24.18 8.72
N ARG A 581 -16.20 -24.63 8.65
CA ARG A 581 -17.40 -23.83 8.97
C ARG A 581 -17.47 -23.29 10.41
N THR A 582 -16.79 -23.95 11.35
CA THR A 582 -16.75 -23.64 12.79
C THR A 582 -15.52 -22.83 13.20
N GLU A 583 -14.61 -22.58 12.26
CA GLU A 583 -13.40 -21.78 12.46
C GLU A 583 -13.68 -20.29 12.15
N MET A 584 -12.67 -19.45 12.35
CA MET A 584 -12.69 -18.01 12.01
C MET A 584 -13.88 -17.22 12.59
N GLY A 585 -14.28 -17.54 13.82
CA GLY A 585 -15.39 -16.84 14.48
C GLY A 585 -16.75 -17.05 13.82
N GLY A 586 -16.90 -18.10 13.00
CA GLY A 586 -18.13 -18.42 12.28
C GLY A 586 -18.21 -17.83 10.87
N MET A 587 -17.20 -17.05 10.43
CA MET A 587 -17.10 -16.63 9.04
C MET A 587 -16.88 -17.83 8.12
N LYS A 588 -17.66 -17.94 7.05
CA LYS A 588 -17.62 -19.08 6.14
C LYS A 588 -16.59 -18.83 5.06
N TYR A 589 -15.67 -19.78 4.83
CA TYR A 589 -14.75 -19.72 3.68
C TYR A 589 -15.52 -19.59 2.36
N TRP A 590 -16.60 -20.36 2.21
CA TRP A 590 -17.50 -20.30 1.07
C TRP A 590 -18.65 -19.32 1.34
N GLY A 591 -18.38 -18.05 1.06
CA GLY A 591 -19.36 -16.98 1.09
C GLY A 591 -19.01 -15.79 1.99
N GLY A 592 -17.97 -15.86 2.81
CA GLY A 592 -17.38 -14.71 3.52
C GLY A 592 -18.37 -13.67 4.04
N PHE A 593 -18.29 -12.45 3.51
CA PHE A 593 -19.19 -11.33 3.84
C PHE A 593 -20.55 -11.40 3.14
N ASN A 594 -20.67 -12.28 2.16
CA ASN A 594 -21.83 -12.49 1.30
C ASN A 594 -22.71 -13.63 1.81
N GLY A 595 -22.43 -14.12 3.03
CA GLY A 595 -23.22 -15.10 3.76
C GLY A 595 -22.64 -16.52 3.67
N ASP A 596 -23.54 -17.50 3.68
CA ASP A 596 -23.20 -18.93 3.68
C ASP A 596 -23.67 -19.56 2.36
N TYR A 597 -22.76 -19.72 1.41
CA TYR A 597 -23.11 -20.26 0.09
C TYR A 597 -23.59 -21.71 0.16
N GLU A 598 -23.08 -22.52 1.10
CA GLU A 598 -23.59 -23.86 1.33
C GLU A 598 -25.05 -23.82 1.78
N GLN A 599 -25.39 -22.97 2.76
CA GLN A 599 -26.76 -22.88 3.25
C GLN A 599 -27.71 -22.32 2.19
N ARG A 600 -27.32 -21.29 1.45
CA ARG A 600 -28.14 -20.71 0.37
C ARG A 600 -28.46 -21.76 -0.71
N LEU A 601 -27.49 -22.58 -1.11
CA LEU A 601 -27.73 -23.68 -2.06
C LEU A 601 -28.61 -24.79 -1.47
N LYS A 602 -28.49 -25.10 -0.17
CA LYS A 602 -29.41 -26.03 0.51
C LYS A 602 -30.84 -25.53 0.51
N ASP A 603 -31.03 -24.24 0.77
CA ASP A 603 -32.36 -23.63 0.76
C ASP A 603 -33.00 -23.66 -0.63
N GLU A 604 -32.18 -23.73 -1.70
CA GLU A 604 -32.60 -23.94 -3.08
C GLU A 604 -32.77 -25.43 -3.48
N GLY A 605 -32.56 -26.36 -2.55
CA GLY A 605 -32.77 -27.79 -2.75
C GLY A 605 -31.58 -28.54 -3.36
N TYR A 606 -30.36 -28.02 -3.25
CA TYR A 606 -29.13 -28.75 -3.55
C TYR A 606 -28.54 -29.34 -2.26
N ASP A 607 -28.12 -30.61 -2.28
CA ASP A 607 -27.33 -31.18 -1.18
C ASP A 607 -25.89 -30.69 -1.29
N VAL A 608 -25.51 -29.73 -0.45
CA VAL A 608 -24.17 -29.13 -0.43
C VAL A 608 -23.51 -29.35 0.92
N ARG A 609 -22.23 -29.71 0.95
CA ARG A 609 -21.48 -29.99 2.18
C ARG A 609 -20.09 -29.36 2.07
N THR A 610 -19.55 -28.83 3.16
CA THR A 610 -18.18 -28.28 3.20
C THR A 610 -17.23 -29.25 3.89
N ALA A 611 -16.12 -29.58 3.22
CA ALA A 611 -15.01 -30.31 3.80
C ALA A 611 -13.90 -29.37 4.30
N ALA A 612 -13.24 -29.75 5.39
CA ALA A 612 -12.12 -29.00 5.96
C ALA A 612 -10.87 -29.89 6.06
N VAL A 613 -9.80 -29.49 5.39
CA VAL A 613 -8.53 -30.23 5.29
C VAL A 613 -7.36 -29.34 5.70
N GLY A 614 -6.15 -29.89 5.78
CA GLY A 614 -4.93 -29.17 6.14
C GLY A 614 -4.67 -27.94 5.27
N PRO A 615 -4.70 -26.70 5.81
CA PRO A 615 -4.41 -25.48 5.04
C PRO A 615 -2.98 -25.40 4.49
N PHE A 616 -2.03 -26.14 5.09
CA PHE A 616 -0.61 -26.11 4.74
C PHE A 616 -0.01 -27.49 4.43
N SER A 617 -0.79 -28.57 4.59
CA SER A 617 -0.34 -29.94 4.28
C SER A 617 -0.19 -30.14 2.77
N SER A 618 0.50 -31.19 2.34
CA SER A 618 0.66 -31.52 0.91
C SER A 618 -0.67 -31.92 0.24
N GLN A 619 -0.66 -32.02 -1.08
CA GLN A 619 -1.80 -32.53 -1.84
C GLN A 619 -2.18 -33.96 -1.45
N TRP A 620 -1.18 -34.80 -1.20
CA TRP A 620 -1.36 -36.17 -0.75
C TRP A 620 -2.10 -36.20 0.58
N ASP A 621 -1.55 -35.49 1.58
CA ASP A 621 -2.11 -35.41 2.93
C ASP A 621 -3.55 -34.89 2.90
N ARG A 622 -3.78 -33.80 2.15
CA ARG A 622 -5.12 -33.23 2.00
C ARG A 622 -6.08 -34.18 1.30
N ALA A 623 -5.63 -35.00 0.36
CA ALA A 623 -6.50 -35.95 -0.34
C ALA A 623 -6.95 -37.11 0.56
N VAL A 624 -6.05 -37.66 1.39
CA VAL A 624 -6.41 -38.72 2.36
C VAL A 624 -7.21 -38.18 3.55
N GLU A 625 -6.94 -36.93 3.95
CA GLU A 625 -7.78 -36.18 4.89
C GLU A 625 -9.18 -35.99 4.32
N LEU A 626 -9.30 -35.53 3.06
CA LEU A 626 -10.58 -35.33 2.38
C LEU A 626 -11.38 -36.63 2.27
N TYR A 627 -10.73 -37.74 1.90
CA TYR A 627 -11.37 -39.06 1.85
C TYR A 627 -12.02 -39.41 3.19
N SER A 628 -11.25 -39.28 4.27
CA SER A 628 -11.69 -39.64 5.62
C SER A 628 -12.74 -38.66 6.14
N TYR A 629 -12.63 -37.38 5.79
CA TYR A 629 -13.61 -36.35 6.14
C TYR A 629 -14.98 -36.63 5.48
N ILE A 630 -15.00 -37.10 4.24
CA ILE A 630 -16.24 -37.46 3.51
C ILE A 630 -16.78 -38.80 3.98
N LYS A 631 -15.98 -39.87 3.86
CA LYS A 631 -16.41 -41.26 4.10
C LYS A 631 -16.57 -41.59 5.59
N GLY A 632 -15.84 -40.90 6.46
CA GLY A 632 -15.67 -41.26 7.86
C GLY A 632 -14.50 -42.23 8.07
N GLY A 633 -14.05 -42.31 9.32
CA GLY A 633 -12.87 -43.06 9.73
C GLY A 633 -11.67 -42.17 10.07
N CYS A 634 -10.55 -42.81 10.43
CA CYS A 634 -9.31 -42.13 10.77
C CYS A 634 -8.44 -41.94 9.55
N VAL A 635 -7.85 -40.74 9.42
CA VAL A 635 -6.90 -40.44 8.35
C VAL A 635 -5.72 -41.40 8.43
N ASN A 636 -5.40 -42.03 7.31
CA ASN A 636 -4.19 -42.82 7.13
C ASN A 636 -3.38 -42.19 6.01
N TYR A 637 -2.23 -41.62 6.36
CA TYR A 637 -1.35 -40.94 5.41
C TYR A 637 -0.52 -41.90 4.57
N GLY A 638 -0.56 -43.21 4.86
CA GLY A 638 0.25 -44.21 4.18
C GLY A 638 1.53 -44.53 4.97
N PRO A 639 1.78 -45.80 5.33
CA PRO A 639 2.98 -46.19 6.05
C PRO A 639 4.30 -45.81 5.35
N ASN A 640 4.39 -45.94 4.02
CA ASN A 640 5.59 -45.61 3.27
C ASN A 640 5.77 -44.11 3.10
N HIS A 641 4.70 -43.37 2.81
CA HIS A 641 4.66 -41.91 2.70
C HIS A 641 5.12 -41.27 4.01
N SER A 642 4.49 -41.68 5.11
CA SER A 642 4.79 -41.15 6.45
C SER A 642 6.22 -41.46 6.89
N LYS A 643 6.73 -42.65 6.56
CA LYS A 643 8.12 -43.02 6.80
C LYS A 643 9.11 -42.20 5.95
N THR A 644 8.75 -41.91 4.71
CA THR A 644 9.60 -41.17 3.76
C THR A 644 9.74 -39.71 4.18
N PHE A 645 8.65 -39.08 4.59
CA PHE A 645 8.62 -37.65 4.93
C PHE A 645 8.73 -37.36 6.42
N GLY A 646 8.64 -38.38 7.28
CA GLY A 646 8.97 -38.28 8.70
C GLY A 646 7.86 -37.69 9.58
N HIS A 647 6.61 -38.02 9.30
CA HIS A 647 5.44 -37.64 10.12
C HIS A 647 4.66 -38.87 10.60
N ALA A 648 3.63 -38.67 11.42
CA ALA A 648 2.81 -39.77 11.93
C ALA A 648 1.99 -40.44 10.82
N GLY A 649 1.87 -41.77 10.88
CA GLY A 649 1.12 -42.59 9.90
C GLY A 649 -0.39 -42.39 9.89
N THR A 650 -0.95 -41.91 11.00
CA THR A 650 -2.39 -41.72 11.19
C THR A 650 -2.69 -40.32 11.71
N GLY A 651 -3.81 -39.76 11.29
CA GLY A 651 -4.30 -38.44 11.70
C GLY A 651 -5.61 -38.50 12.48
N ARG A 652 -6.43 -37.45 12.33
CA ARG A 652 -7.73 -37.29 13.00
C ARG A 652 -8.74 -38.33 12.52
N CYS A 653 -9.76 -38.59 13.34
CA CYS A 653 -10.90 -39.43 12.97
C CYS A 653 -12.17 -38.58 12.79
N PHE A 654 -12.94 -38.92 11.77
CA PHE A 654 -14.18 -38.22 11.41
C PHE A 654 -15.36 -39.19 11.41
N GLU A 655 -16.54 -38.70 11.77
CA GLU A 655 -17.79 -39.46 11.57
C GLU A 655 -18.11 -39.64 10.07
N GLY A 656 -17.63 -38.71 9.23
CA GLY A 656 -17.88 -38.66 7.80
C GLY A 656 -19.07 -37.76 7.48
N ILE A 657 -18.85 -36.76 6.62
CA ILE A 657 -19.95 -35.89 6.19
C ILE A 657 -20.90 -36.59 5.22
N TYR A 658 -20.51 -37.69 4.57
CA TYR A 658 -21.35 -38.54 3.69
C TYR A 658 -20.90 -40.02 3.78
N PRO A 659 -21.18 -40.74 4.89
CA PRO A 659 -20.69 -42.10 5.12
C PRO A 659 -21.18 -43.13 4.07
N GLU A 660 -22.30 -42.85 3.41
CA GLU A 660 -22.88 -43.65 2.34
C GLU A 660 -22.24 -43.41 0.96
N TRP A 661 -21.26 -42.50 0.87
CA TRP A 661 -20.47 -42.28 -0.35
C TRP A 661 -19.86 -43.57 -0.88
N GLY A 662 -20.04 -43.85 -2.16
CA GLY A 662 -19.52 -45.07 -2.80
C GLY A 662 -20.33 -46.33 -2.53
N ASN A 663 -21.34 -46.30 -1.65
CA ASN A 663 -22.26 -47.42 -1.49
C ASN A 663 -23.11 -47.59 -2.74
N VAL A 664 -23.50 -48.83 -3.03
CA VAL A 664 -24.42 -49.15 -4.12
C VAL A 664 -25.84 -49.22 -3.56
N VAL A 665 -26.71 -48.32 -4.01
CA VAL A 665 -28.14 -48.28 -3.67
C VAL A 665 -28.94 -48.42 -4.95
N ASN A 666 -29.85 -49.40 -5.02
CA ASN A 666 -30.66 -49.70 -6.20
C ASN A 666 -29.83 -49.86 -7.50
N GLY A 667 -28.66 -50.49 -7.41
CA GLY A 667 -27.76 -50.71 -8.54
C GLY A 667 -27.00 -49.48 -9.04
N LYS A 668 -27.10 -48.34 -8.34
CA LYS A 668 -26.34 -47.10 -8.63
C LYS A 668 -25.37 -46.80 -7.49
N VAL A 669 -24.17 -46.34 -7.84
CA VAL A 669 -23.19 -45.87 -6.87
C VAL A 669 -23.61 -44.49 -6.37
N ASN A 670 -23.56 -44.26 -5.07
CA ASN A 670 -23.70 -42.94 -4.47
C ASN A 670 -22.46 -42.10 -4.80
N LYS A 671 -22.52 -41.33 -5.91
CA LYS A 671 -21.44 -40.44 -6.35
C LYS A 671 -21.52 -39.07 -5.67
N ILE A 672 -20.48 -38.25 -5.85
CA ILE A 672 -20.45 -36.83 -5.42
C ILE A 672 -19.92 -35.93 -6.53
N HIS A 673 -20.25 -34.64 -6.46
CA HIS A 673 -19.56 -33.58 -7.18
C HIS A 673 -18.53 -32.93 -6.26
N LEU A 674 -17.31 -32.71 -6.75
CA LEU A 674 -16.27 -32.01 -6.00
C LEU A 674 -16.04 -30.62 -6.59
N VAL A 675 -16.10 -29.59 -5.75
CA VAL A 675 -15.82 -28.19 -6.12
C VAL A 675 -14.66 -27.69 -5.26
N GLY A 676 -13.51 -27.45 -5.88
CA GLY A 676 -12.28 -27.04 -5.21
C GLY A 676 -11.89 -25.62 -5.58
N HIS A 677 -11.67 -24.76 -4.58
CA HIS A 677 -11.07 -23.44 -4.77
C HIS A 677 -9.57 -23.49 -4.52
N SER A 678 -8.77 -22.78 -5.32
CA SER A 678 -7.32 -22.65 -5.13
C SER A 678 -6.66 -24.04 -5.04
N MET A 679 -5.83 -24.30 -4.03
CA MET A 679 -5.23 -25.61 -3.75
C MET A 679 -6.25 -26.77 -3.62
N GLY A 680 -7.51 -26.46 -3.30
CA GLY A 680 -8.61 -27.42 -3.23
C GLY A 680 -8.83 -28.14 -4.55
N GLY A 681 -8.66 -27.45 -5.69
CA GLY A 681 -8.81 -28.07 -7.01
C GLY A 681 -7.74 -29.12 -7.33
N GLN A 682 -6.48 -28.88 -6.93
CA GLN A 682 -5.44 -29.92 -7.02
C GLN A 682 -5.77 -31.09 -6.07
N THR A 683 -6.42 -30.82 -4.94
CA THR A 683 -6.67 -31.83 -3.88
C THR A 683 -7.71 -32.84 -4.34
N ILE A 684 -8.79 -32.36 -4.94
CA ILE A 684 -9.88 -33.21 -5.45
C ILE A 684 -9.44 -34.04 -6.66
N ARG A 685 -8.48 -33.53 -7.46
CA ARG A 685 -7.86 -34.28 -8.55
C ARG A 685 -6.96 -35.42 -8.03
N MET A 686 -6.14 -35.13 -7.02
CA MET A 686 -5.33 -36.15 -6.33
C MET A 686 -6.23 -37.24 -5.71
N LEU A 687 -7.32 -36.86 -5.06
CA LEU A 687 -8.29 -37.82 -4.53
C LEU A 687 -8.90 -38.70 -5.63
N ALA A 688 -9.30 -38.13 -6.77
CA ALA A 688 -9.83 -38.90 -7.89
C ALA A 688 -8.81 -39.92 -8.42
N GLN A 689 -7.54 -39.52 -8.53
CA GLN A 689 -6.44 -40.42 -8.91
C GLN A 689 -6.30 -41.58 -7.91
N LEU A 690 -6.25 -41.28 -6.61
CA LEU A 690 -6.12 -42.30 -5.56
C LEU A 690 -7.33 -43.27 -5.58
N LEU A 691 -8.54 -42.76 -5.74
CA LEU A 691 -9.74 -43.60 -5.83
C LEU A 691 -9.70 -44.52 -7.06
N ALA A 692 -9.31 -44.02 -8.22
CA ALA A 692 -9.29 -44.81 -9.45
C ALA A 692 -8.15 -45.84 -9.45
N HIS A 693 -6.95 -45.45 -8.98
CA HIS A 693 -5.72 -46.21 -9.27
C HIS A 693 -4.86 -46.48 -8.04
N GLY A 694 -5.31 -46.10 -6.85
CA GLY A 694 -4.48 -46.13 -5.65
C GLY A 694 -3.25 -45.25 -5.84
N THR A 695 -2.11 -45.71 -5.35
CA THR A 695 -0.85 -44.97 -5.38
C THR A 695 0.02 -45.36 -6.59
N LYS A 696 -0.55 -45.98 -7.62
CA LYS A 696 0.22 -46.45 -8.77
C LYS A 696 0.83 -45.26 -9.52
N GLY A 697 2.15 -45.29 -9.71
CA GLY A 697 2.89 -44.22 -10.39
C GLY A 697 3.29 -43.05 -9.49
N ALA A 698 2.79 -42.99 -8.25
CA ALA A 698 3.17 -41.96 -7.29
C ALA A 698 4.66 -42.09 -6.90
N PRO A 699 5.33 -40.98 -6.52
CA PRO A 699 6.71 -41.00 -6.01
C PRO A 699 6.90 -41.94 -4.81
N VAL A 700 5.87 -42.06 -3.97
CA VAL A 700 5.80 -43.02 -2.88
C VAL A 700 4.56 -43.90 -3.06
N GLN A 701 4.74 -45.22 -3.12
CA GLN A 701 3.66 -46.18 -3.30
C GLN A 701 3.29 -46.85 -1.98
N GLU A 702 1.99 -47.03 -1.76
CA GLU A 702 1.43 -47.77 -0.63
C GLU A 702 0.90 -49.14 -1.06
N ALA A 703 0.86 -50.08 -0.12
CA ALA A 703 0.17 -51.34 -0.36
C ALA A 703 -1.35 -51.15 -0.27
N ALA A 704 -2.09 -51.71 -1.22
CA ALA A 704 -3.55 -51.63 -1.29
C ALA A 704 -4.27 -52.06 0.01
N SER A 705 -3.66 -52.96 0.80
CA SER A 705 -4.20 -53.43 2.08
C SER A 705 -4.07 -52.44 3.24
N THR A 706 -3.29 -51.37 3.09
CA THR A 706 -3.00 -50.42 4.18
C THR A 706 -4.12 -49.41 4.41
N HIS A 707 -4.86 -49.03 3.37
CA HIS A 707 -6.04 -48.17 3.47
C HIS A 707 -6.96 -48.32 2.25
N PRO A 708 -8.30 -48.23 2.40
CA PRO A 708 -9.23 -48.38 1.27
C PRO A 708 -9.00 -47.40 0.11
N VAL A 709 -8.51 -46.19 0.40
CA VAL A 709 -8.19 -45.20 -0.65
C VAL A 709 -7.01 -45.65 -1.52
N PHE A 710 -6.04 -46.38 -0.97
CA PHE A 710 -4.86 -46.85 -1.69
C PHE A 710 -5.12 -48.12 -2.51
N ALA A 711 -6.28 -48.77 -2.31
CA ALA A 711 -6.65 -49.95 -3.07
C ALA A 711 -7.05 -49.64 -4.52
N GLY A 712 -7.41 -48.40 -4.87
CA GLY A 712 -7.92 -48.06 -6.20
C GLY A 712 -9.30 -48.65 -6.48
N ASP A 713 -9.66 -48.82 -7.76
CA ASP A 713 -10.89 -49.45 -8.24
C ASP A 713 -12.20 -48.77 -7.78
N LYS A 714 -12.15 -47.45 -7.56
CA LYS A 714 -13.28 -46.59 -7.14
C LYS A 714 -13.45 -45.41 -8.09
N GLU A 715 -13.07 -45.57 -9.36
CA GLU A 715 -13.14 -44.53 -10.39
C GLU A 715 -14.55 -43.94 -10.52
N ASP A 716 -15.59 -44.72 -10.21
CA ASP A 716 -16.99 -44.30 -10.34
C ASP A 716 -17.53 -43.51 -9.13
N TRP A 717 -16.76 -43.24 -8.09
CA TRP A 717 -17.26 -42.57 -6.87
C TRP A 717 -17.42 -41.05 -7.01
N ILE A 718 -16.82 -40.45 -8.04
CA ILE A 718 -16.91 -39.01 -8.32
C ILE A 718 -17.64 -38.83 -9.66
N HIS A 719 -18.59 -37.90 -9.70
CA HIS A 719 -19.35 -37.61 -10.92
C HIS A 719 -18.76 -36.42 -11.69
N SER A 720 -18.37 -35.36 -10.99
CA SER A 720 -17.68 -34.22 -11.60
C SER A 720 -16.64 -33.60 -10.66
N ILE A 721 -15.67 -32.93 -11.28
CA ILE A 721 -14.67 -32.08 -10.64
C ILE A 721 -14.81 -30.67 -11.20
N THR A 722 -14.93 -29.69 -10.32
CA THR A 722 -14.89 -28.27 -10.66
C THR A 722 -13.73 -27.61 -9.92
N THR A 723 -12.92 -26.87 -10.65
CA THR A 723 -11.82 -26.09 -10.09
C THR A 723 -12.10 -24.60 -10.25
N ILE A 724 -11.85 -23.81 -9.20
CA ILE A 724 -12.04 -22.36 -9.20
C ILE A 724 -10.70 -21.75 -8.76
N SER A 725 -10.11 -20.88 -9.57
CA SER A 725 -8.84 -20.18 -9.25
C SER A 725 -7.70 -21.15 -8.86
N THR A 726 -7.75 -22.37 -9.39
CA THR A 726 -6.87 -23.46 -8.98
C THR A 726 -5.56 -23.40 -9.74
N PRO A 727 -4.39 -23.51 -9.10
CA PRO A 727 -3.11 -23.62 -9.82
C PRO A 727 -2.94 -25.04 -10.38
N ASN A 728 -3.70 -25.43 -11.42
CA ASN A 728 -3.69 -26.78 -11.97
C ASN A 728 -2.32 -27.19 -12.52
N GLN A 729 -1.49 -26.21 -12.89
CA GLN A 729 -0.10 -26.34 -13.33
C GLN A 729 0.89 -25.64 -12.37
N GLY A 730 0.46 -25.35 -11.14
CA GLY A 730 1.22 -24.59 -10.14
C GLY A 730 1.14 -23.07 -10.30
N THR A 731 1.67 -22.33 -9.34
CA THR A 731 1.76 -20.86 -9.33
C THR A 731 3.21 -20.42 -9.25
N LEU A 732 3.58 -19.39 -10.02
CA LEU A 732 4.89 -18.76 -9.94
C LEU A 732 5.13 -18.07 -8.59
N LEU A 733 4.06 -17.79 -7.83
CA LEU A 733 4.17 -17.25 -6.48
C LEU A 733 4.91 -18.23 -5.56
N ALA A 734 4.60 -19.52 -5.69
CA ALA A 734 5.24 -20.58 -4.92
C ALA A 734 6.69 -20.85 -5.39
N ASN A 735 7.01 -20.61 -6.67
CA ASN A 735 8.39 -20.63 -7.14
C ASN A 735 9.21 -19.47 -6.56
N GLY A 736 8.58 -18.30 -6.42
CA GLY A 736 9.19 -17.05 -6.01
C GLY A 736 9.42 -16.89 -4.51
N LEU A 737 9.01 -17.84 -3.67
CA LEU A 737 9.02 -17.70 -2.21
C LEU A 737 10.42 -17.39 -1.64
N ALA A 738 11.47 -17.98 -2.22
CA ALA A 738 12.86 -17.69 -1.84
C ALA A 738 13.28 -16.25 -2.19
N GLU A 739 12.60 -15.62 -3.15
CA GLU A 739 12.87 -14.26 -3.62
C GLU A 739 12.01 -13.20 -2.94
N ILE A 740 10.78 -13.55 -2.55
CA ILE A 740 9.80 -12.68 -1.88
C ILE A 740 10.03 -12.64 -0.35
N GLY A 741 10.56 -13.72 0.25
CA GLY A 741 10.84 -13.81 1.70
C GLY A 741 9.82 -14.66 2.49
N GLU A 742 10.09 -14.83 3.80
CA GLU A 742 9.48 -15.82 4.73
C GLU A 742 8.02 -16.22 4.43
N LEU A 743 7.83 -17.52 4.17
CA LEU A 743 6.56 -18.26 4.00
C LEU A 743 5.47 -17.86 5.01
N THR A 744 5.87 -17.61 6.25
CA THR A 744 5.02 -17.12 7.35
C THR A 744 4.21 -15.89 6.97
N LYS A 745 4.78 -15.00 6.15
CA LYS A 745 4.17 -13.72 5.79
C LYS A 745 3.24 -13.83 4.60
N ILE A 746 3.51 -14.71 3.63
CA ILE A 746 2.57 -14.96 2.53
C ILE A 746 1.33 -15.65 3.09
N ALA A 747 1.51 -16.65 3.95
CA ALA A 747 0.41 -17.28 4.67
C ALA A 747 -0.32 -16.29 5.59
N ALA A 748 0.40 -15.45 6.35
CA ALA A 748 -0.23 -14.40 7.14
C ALA A 748 -0.95 -13.36 6.29
N THR A 749 -0.44 -12.97 5.12
CA THR A 749 -1.09 -12.02 4.21
C THR A 749 -2.38 -12.58 3.64
N VAL A 750 -2.40 -13.86 3.23
CA VAL A 750 -3.63 -14.55 2.78
C VAL A 750 -4.61 -14.68 3.95
N ILE A 751 -4.15 -15.09 5.13
CA ILE A 751 -4.99 -15.15 6.34
C ILE A 751 -5.48 -13.76 6.74
N ILE A 752 -4.69 -12.70 6.64
CA ILE A 752 -5.07 -11.31 6.96
C ILE A 752 -6.01 -10.75 5.90
N ALA A 753 -5.85 -11.09 4.62
CA ALA A 753 -6.81 -10.74 3.57
C ALA A 753 -8.18 -11.33 3.90
N ALA A 754 -8.20 -12.56 4.40
CA ALA A 754 -9.40 -13.22 4.92
C ALA A 754 -9.88 -12.70 6.29
N ALA A 755 -8.97 -12.31 7.20
CA ALA A 755 -9.25 -12.04 8.62
C ALA A 755 -9.32 -10.55 8.99
N GLY A 756 -8.83 -9.63 8.16
CA GLY A 756 -8.72 -8.19 8.42
C GLY A 756 -10.04 -7.44 8.62
N VAL A 757 -11.15 -8.17 8.72
CA VAL A 757 -12.51 -7.66 8.96
C VAL A 757 -13.15 -8.30 10.20
N VAL A 758 -12.54 -9.32 10.81
CA VAL A 758 -12.98 -9.91 12.09
C VAL A 758 -11.98 -9.43 13.15
N GLY A 759 -12.42 -8.51 14.03
CA GLY A 759 -11.58 -7.90 15.07
C GLY A 759 -10.83 -8.88 16.00
N ASP A 760 -9.88 -8.33 16.76
CA ASP A 760 -8.70 -8.93 17.41
C ASP A 760 -8.57 -10.47 17.59
N SER A 761 -7.38 -10.93 17.23
CA SER A 761 -6.81 -12.27 17.04
C SER A 761 -6.79 -13.27 18.21
N ALA A 762 -7.50 -13.02 19.32
CA ALA A 762 -7.51 -13.91 20.48
C ALA A 762 -8.61 -14.99 20.42
N THR A 763 -9.79 -14.65 19.88
CA THR A 763 -10.97 -15.53 19.84
C THR A 763 -11.14 -16.29 18.51
N THR A 764 -10.35 -15.95 17.50
CA THR A 764 -10.38 -16.61 16.19
C THR A 764 -9.84 -18.03 16.31
N ILE A 765 -10.74 -19.01 16.28
CA ILE A 765 -10.40 -20.44 16.20
C ILE A 765 -9.91 -20.69 14.76
N PHE A 766 -8.59 -20.74 14.57
CA PHE A 766 -7.97 -21.23 13.35
C PHE A 766 -7.10 -22.43 13.72
N ASP A 767 -7.30 -23.54 13.03
CA ASP A 767 -6.57 -24.77 13.24
C ASP A 767 -5.84 -25.17 11.95
N ALA A 768 -4.51 -25.22 12.03
CA ALA A 768 -3.67 -25.61 10.90
C ALA A 768 -3.73 -27.12 10.59
N LYS A 769 -4.32 -27.95 11.47
CA LYS A 769 -4.54 -29.39 11.25
C LYS A 769 -3.26 -30.17 10.94
N LEU A 770 -2.15 -29.77 11.58
CA LEU A 770 -0.82 -30.34 11.39
C LEU A 770 -0.47 -31.35 12.50
N ASP A 771 -1.45 -32.09 13.01
CA ASP A 771 -1.27 -33.03 14.13
C ASP A 771 -0.27 -34.15 13.78
N HIS A 772 -0.26 -34.60 12.53
CA HIS A 772 0.67 -35.62 12.05
C HIS A 772 2.13 -35.14 12.07
N TRP A 773 2.37 -33.82 11.99
CA TRP A 773 3.67 -33.18 12.17
C TRP A 773 4.03 -32.92 13.64
N GLY A 774 3.18 -33.34 14.58
CA GLY A 774 3.36 -33.03 16.00
C GLY A 774 3.10 -31.56 16.36
N ILE A 775 2.47 -30.79 15.47
CA ILE A 775 2.14 -29.39 15.71
C ILE A 775 0.74 -29.32 16.29
N ALA A 776 0.65 -29.17 17.61
CA ALA A 776 -0.62 -29.04 18.29
C ALA A 776 -1.42 -27.81 17.79
N PRO A 777 -2.77 -27.85 17.83
CA PRO A 777 -3.62 -26.69 17.58
C PRO A 777 -3.24 -25.46 18.41
N LYS A 778 -3.78 -24.30 18.05
CA LYS A 778 -3.60 -23.05 18.80
C LYS A 778 -3.96 -23.27 20.27
N GLN A 779 -3.04 -22.98 21.18
CA GLN A 779 -3.25 -23.18 22.60
C GLN A 779 -4.14 -22.08 23.21
N PRO A 780 -4.88 -22.35 24.29
CA PRO A 780 -5.57 -21.31 25.05
C PRO A 780 -4.60 -20.18 25.45
N GLY A 781 -4.90 -18.93 25.12
CA GLY A 781 -4.05 -17.77 25.39
C GLY A 781 -2.89 -17.52 24.40
N GLU A 782 -2.58 -18.46 23.49
CA GLU A 782 -1.62 -18.22 22.40
C GLU A 782 -2.22 -17.26 21.37
N LYS A 783 -1.53 -16.17 21.01
CA LYS A 783 -2.00 -15.25 19.95
C LYS A 783 -1.94 -15.96 18.59
N LEU A 784 -2.84 -15.64 17.67
CA LEU A 784 -2.80 -16.20 16.31
C LEU A 784 -1.42 -15.99 15.63
N SER A 785 -0.81 -14.83 15.82
CA SER A 785 0.54 -14.54 15.30
C SER A 785 1.64 -15.43 15.91
N GLN A 786 1.53 -15.78 17.19
CA GLN A 786 2.44 -16.73 17.85
C GLN A 786 2.22 -18.15 17.34
N TYR A 787 0.96 -18.55 17.15
CA TYR A 787 0.60 -19.85 16.59
C TYR A 787 1.13 -20.02 15.17
N ILE A 788 0.90 -19.02 14.30
CA ILE A 788 1.46 -18.97 12.95
C ILE A 788 2.98 -19.04 13.02
N LYS A 789 3.65 -18.25 13.86
CA LYS A 789 5.11 -18.33 14.02
C LYS A 789 5.58 -19.74 14.44
N ARG A 790 4.84 -20.43 15.30
CA ARG A 790 5.14 -21.81 15.74
C ARG A 790 4.97 -22.82 14.61
N ILE A 791 3.91 -22.70 13.81
CA ILE A 791 3.71 -23.54 12.61
C ILE A 791 4.91 -23.40 11.67
N PHE A 792 5.26 -22.16 11.32
CA PHE A 792 6.34 -21.89 10.36
C PHE A 792 7.76 -22.13 10.91
N ALA A 793 7.92 -22.35 12.22
CA ALA A 793 9.17 -22.80 12.82
C ALA A 793 9.43 -24.31 12.61
N SER A 794 8.44 -25.06 12.12
CA SER A 794 8.56 -26.50 11.88
C SER A 794 9.59 -26.83 10.79
N GLY A 795 10.18 -28.01 10.90
CA GLY A 795 11.10 -28.56 9.91
C GLY A 795 10.50 -28.72 8.52
N MET A 796 9.16 -28.86 8.42
CA MET A 796 8.45 -28.99 7.14
C MET A 796 8.55 -27.72 6.26
N PHE A 797 8.83 -26.55 6.85
CA PHE A 797 9.00 -25.30 6.10
C PHE A 797 10.46 -25.02 5.71
N LYS A 798 11.39 -25.94 5.98
CA LYS A 798 12.78 -25.81 5.56
C LYS A 798 12.90 -25.95 4.03
N PRO A 799 13.84 -25.22 3.39
CA PRO A 799 14.10 -25.38 1.96
C PRO A 799 14.38 -26.83 1.57
N GLY A 800 13.84 -27.28 0.45
CA GLY A 800 14.01 -28.65 -0.07
C GLY A 800 13.07 -29.69 0.53
N PHE A 801 12.14 -29.29 1.39
CA PHE A 801 11.09 -30.19 1.88
C PHE A 801 9.92 -30.27 0.89
N HIS A 802 9.48 -31.48 0.53
CA HIS A 802 8.52 -31.71 -0.57
C HIS A 802 7.09 -32.03 -0.09
N ASP A 803 6.92 -32.56 1.12
CA ASP A 803 5.59 -32.94 1.64
C ASP A 803 4.88 -31.77 2.31
N ILE A 804 4.68 -30.70 1.54
CA ILE A 804 4.11 -29.45 2.01
C ILE A 804 3.38 -28.71 0.90
N SER A 805 2.38 -27.91 1.26
CA SER A 805 1.59 -27.13 0.31
C SER A 805 2.44 -26.30 -0.65
N MET A 806 3.54 -25.72 -0.17
CA MET A 806 4.35 -24.82 -0.99
C MET A 806 5.07 -25.54 -2.12
N TYR A 807 5.50 -26.78 -1.89
CA TYR A 807 6.07 -27.59 -2.95
C TYR A 807 4.98 -27.96 -3.97
N SER A 808 3.85 -28.49 -3.51
CA SER A 808 2.73 -28.85 -4.38
C SER A 808 2.13 -27.69 -5.19
N LEU A 809 2.13 -26.47 -4.63
CA LEU A 809 1.66 -25.27 -5.30
C LEU A 809 2.68 -24.71 -6.29
N SER A 810 3.97 -25.08 -6.19
CA SER A 810 4.99 -24.66 -7.15
C SER A 810 4.75 -25.30 -8.51
N THR A 811 5.25 -24.68 -9.59
CA THR A 811 5.14 -25.28 -10.92
C THR A 811 5.93 -26.58 -11.03
N PHE A 812 6.97 -26.77 -10.19
CA PHE A 812 7.75 -28.00 -10.17
C PHE A 812 7.01 -29.14 -9.46
N GLY A 813 6.44 -28.88 -8.28
CA GLY A 813 5.66 -29.89 -7.55
C GLY A 813 4.35 -30.23 -8.26
N ALA A 814 3.66 -29.23 -8.83
CA ALA A 814 2.50 -29.50 -9.68
C ALA A 814 2.88 -30.34 -10.91
N ALA A 815 4.04 -30.08 -11.53
CA ALA A 815 4.53 -30.91 -12.64
C ALA A 815 4.86 -32.34 -12.21
N GLU A 816 5.43 -32.54 -11.01
CA GLU A 816 5.68 -33.86 -10.40
C GLU A 816 4.37 -34.61 -10.18
N ASP A 817 3.37 -33.98 -9.54
CA ASP A 817 2.04 -34.56 -9.35
C ASP A 817 1.40 -34.95 -10.68
N LEU A 818 1.47 -34.07 -11.68
CA LEU A 818 0.93 -34.32 -13.01
C LEU A 818 1.57 -35.53 -13.72
N THR A 819 2.74 -36.02 -13.30
CA THR A 819 3.34 -37.23 -13.90
C THR A 819 2.50 -38.49 -13.69
N TRP A 820 1.64 -38.50 -12.67
CA TRP A 820 0.82 -39.66 -12.30
C TRP A 820 -0.63 -39.32 -11.97
N VAL A 821 -0.96 -38.06 -11.64
CA VAL A 821 -2.34 -37.58 -11.43
C VAL A 821 -2.97 -37.19 -12.77
N GLU A 822 -3.82 -38.07 -13.29
CA GLU A 822 -4.42 -37.94 -14.62
C GLU A 822 -5.87 -37.44 -14.57
N THR A 823 -6.31 -36.83 -15.68
CA THR A 823 -7.73 -36.54 -15.92
C THR A 823 -8.48 -37.86 -16.18
N GLN A 824 -9.34 -38.25 -15.23
CA GLN A 824 -10.05 -39.53 -15.26
C GLN A 824 -11.13 -39.60 -16.35
N PRO A 825 -11.25 -40.70 -17.11
CA PRO A 825 -12.09 -40.78 -18.30
C PRO A 825 -13.61 -40.76 -18.04
N ASN A 826 -14.04 -41.08 -16.82
CA ASN A 826 -15.44 -41.21 -16.42
C ASN A 826 -15.96 -40.03 -15.56
N ILE A 827 -15.17 -38.96 -15.40
CA ILE A 827 -15.52 -37.77 -14.62
C ILE A 827 -15.70 -36.56 -15.55
N PHE A 828 -16.69 -35.71 -15.30
CA PHE A 828 -16.82 -34.40 -15.97
C PHE A 828 -15.90 -33.36 -15.30
N TYR A 829 -15.10 -32.61 -16.07
CA TYR A 829 -14.20 -31.58 -15.52
C TYR A 829 -14.62 -30.18 -15.96
N TYR A 830 -14.67 -29.26 -15.00
CA TYR A 830 -14.98 -27.84 -15.18
C TYR A 830 -13.91 -26.96 -14.52
N SER A 831 -13.65 -25.80 -15.09
CA SER A 831 -12.70 -24.82 -14.53
C SER A 831 -13.18 -23.39 -14.71
N PHE A 832 -13.17 -22.63 -13.61
CA PHE A 832 -13.29 -21.17 -13.60
C PHE A 832 -11.91 -20.53 -13.39
N SER A 833 -11.51 -19.67 -14.31
CA SER A 833 -10.31 -18.84 -14.17
C SER A 833 -10.68 -17.45 -13.67
N THR A 834 -9.87 -16.90 -12.75
CA THR A 834 -9.98 -15.53 -12.24
C THR A 834 -8.82 -14.66 -12.74
N GLN A 835 -9.09 -13.38 -12.93
CA GLN A 835 -8.08 -12.39 -13.27
C GLN A 835 -8.46 -11.01 -12.72
N ASP A 836 -7.58 -10.42 -11.92
CA ASP A 836 -7.76 -9.05 -11.43
C ASP A 836 -6.56 -8.16 -11.74
N THR A 837 -5.97 -8.42 -12.89
CA THR A 837 -4.89 -7.64 -13.46
C THR A 837 -5.31 -7.02 -14.79
N PHE A 838 -4.63 -5.94 -15.15
CA PHE A 838 -4.67 -5.40 -16.51
C PHE A 838 -3.26 -5.43 -17.09
N ARG A 839 -3.18 -5.66 -18.40
CA ARG A 839 -1.91 -5.62 -19.11
C ARG A 839 -1.47 -4.18 -19.28
N MET A 840 -0.26 -3.88 -18.85
CA MET A 840 0.43 -2.64 -19.16
C MET A 840 1.75 -3.02 -19.80
N LEU A 841 1.82 -2.89 -21.13
CA LEU A 841 2.99 -3.22 -21.94
C LEU A 841 3.39 -4.71 -21.82
N ASN A 842 4.59 -5.01 -21.30
CA ASN A 842 5.11 -6.36 -21.10
C ASN A 842 4.90 -6.90 -19.67
N VAL A 843 4.08 -6.24 -18.85
CA VAL A 843 3.73 -6.69 -17.49
C VAL A 843 2.22 -6.67 -17.27
N HIS A 844 1.77 -7.39 -16.25
CA HIS A 844 0.41 -7.31 -15.72
C HIS A 844 0.45 -6.65 -14.34
N LEU A 845 -0.40 -5.65 -14.13
CA LEU A 845 -0.48 -4.94 -12.85
C LEU A 845 -1.83 -5.22 -12.19
N PRO A 846 -1.88 -5.27 -10.84
CA PRO A 846 -3.14 -5.41 -10.12
C PRO A 846 -4.06 -4.24 -10.43
N ARG A 847 -5.36 -4.50 -10.51
CA ARG A 847 -6.36 -3.41 -10.52
C ARG A 847 -6.52 -2.90 -9.08
N PRO A 848 -6.09 -1.67 -8.77
CA PRO A 848 -5.96 -1.21 -7.38
C PRO A 848 -7.29 -1.03 -6.65
N LEU A 849 -8.40 -0.91 -7.40
CA LEU A 849 -9.75 -0.73 -6.85
C LEU A 849 -10.50 -2.05 -6.65
N SER A 850 -10.26 -3.05 -7.50
CA SER A 850 -10.96 -4.34 -7.41
C SER A 850 -10.18 -5.36 -6.58
N MET A 851 -8.85 -5.36 -6.64
CA MET A 851 -8.05 -6.35 -5.94
C MET A 851 -7.84 -5.97 -4.47
N LEU A 852 -8.06 -6.92 -3.56
CA LEU A 852 -7.75 -6.77 -2.14
C LEU A 852 -6.31 -6.25 -1.95
N ALA A 853 -6.17 -5.15 -1.20
CA ALA A 853 -4.90 -4.47 -0.99
C ALA A 853 -3.75 -5.41 -0.53
N PRO A 854 -3.97 -6.40 0.36
CA PRO A 854 -2.93 -7.35 0.74
C PRO A 854 -2.41 -8.23 -0.41
N LEU A 855 -3.22 -8.47 -1.47
CA LEU A 855 -2.85 -9.31 -2.61
C LEU A 855 -2.12 -8.54 -3.72
N GLN A 856 -2.25 -7.21 -3.78
CA GLN A 856 -1.65 -6.38 -4.84
C GLN A 856 -0.12 -6.52 -4.96
N PRO A 857 0.68 -6.60 -3.87
CA PRO A 857 2.11 -6.84 -3.99
C PRO A 857 2.44 -8.21 -4.61
N LEU A 858 1.67 -9.24 -4.25
CA LEU A 858 1.83 -10.61 -4.77
C LEU A 858 1.45 -10.65 -6.27
N SER A 859 0.37 -9.96 -6.64
CA SER A 859 -0.04 -9.79 -8.04
C SER A 859 1.00 -9.11 -8.90
N THR A 860 1.62 -8.05 -8.36
CA THR A 860 2.66 -7.29 -9.07
C THR A 860 3.88 -8.17 -9.31
N PHE A 861 4.29 -8.97 -8.31
CA PHE A 861 5.35 -9.96 -8.47
C PHE A 861 5.02 -10.95 -9.60
N LEU A 862 3.83 -11.55 -9.57
CA LEU A 862 3.37 -12.52 -10.57
C LEU A 862 3.29 -11.92 -11.98
N GLY A 863 2.83 -10.67 -12.08
CA GLY A 863 2.65 -9.97 -13.35
C GLY A 863 3.89 -9.29 -13.90
N SER A 864 4.99 -9.27 -13.14
CA SER A 864 6.29 -8.74 -13.57
C SER A 864 6.96 -9.60 -14.66
N THR A 865 8.17 -9.23 -15.07
CA THR A 865 9.01 -10.04 -15.99
C THR A 865 9.55 -11.33 -15.34
N TYR A 866 9.21 -11.62 -14.08
CA TYR A 866 9.62 -12.82 -13.34
C TYR A 866 9.40 -14.12 -14.14
N ALA A 867 8.23 -14.25 -14.78
CA ALA A 867 7.86 -15.38 -15.61
C ALA A 867 8.81 -15.52 -16.83
N LEU A 868 8.97 -14.44 -17.59
CA LEU A 868 9.78 -14.39 -18.81
C LEU A 868 11.26 -14.73 -18.53
N LYS A 869 11.81 -14.19 -17.44
CA LYS A 869 13.19 -14.44 -17.01
C LYS A 869 13.46 -15.92 -16.66
N ARG A 870 12.42 -16.72 -16.45
CA ARG A 870 12.49 -18.16 -16.14
C ARG A 870 11.98 -19.05 -17.25
N GLY A 871 11.80 -18.51 -18.46
CA GLY A 871 11.41 -19.27 -19.64
C GLY A 871 9.91 -19.57 -19.75
N PHE A 872 9.07 -18.96 -18.90
CA PHE A 872 7.61 -19.02 -19.07
C PHE A 872 7.14 -18.00 -20.12
N SER A 873 6.01 -18.27 -20.77
CA SER A 873 5.38 -17.32 -21.70
C SER A 873 4.81 -16.10 -20.95
N SER A 874 4.53 -15.02 -21.68
CA SER A 874 3.88 -13.82 -21.12
C SER A 874 2.45 -14.08 -20.62
N GLU A 875 1.82 -15.18 -21.03
CA GLU A 875 0.49 -15.57 -20.55
C GLU A 875 0.50 -15.96 -19.07
N TRP A 876 1.67 -16.29 -18.51
CA TRP A 876 1.85 -16.51 -17.07
C TRP A 876 1.81 -15.21 -16.25
N GLN A 877 1.72 -14.03 -16.86
CA GLN A 877 1.74 -12.78 -16.09
C GLN A 877 0.34 -12.37 -15.58
N ALA A 878 -0.72 -12.65 -16.35
CA ALA A 878 -2.09 -12.43 -15.90
C ALA A 878 -2.36 -13.27 -14.64
N ASN A 879 -2.93 -12.64 -13.61
CA ASN A 879 -3.18 -13.30 -12.32
C ASN A 879 -4.34 -12.66 -11.55
N ASP A 880 -4.73 -13.30 -10.45
CA ASP A 880 -5.76 -12.87 -9.50
C ASP A 880 -5.20 -12.43 -8.14
N GLY A 881 -3.88 -12.21 -8.07
CA GLY A 881 -3.15 -11.90 -6.84
C GLY A 881 -2.45 -13.09 -6.18
N VAL A 882 -2.82 -14.34 -6.50
CA VAL A 882 -2.18 -15.53 -5.92
C VAL A 882 -1.78 -16.56 -6.98
N VAL A 883 -2.59 -16.73 -8.02
CA VAL A 883 -2.40 -17.75 -9.06
C VAL A 883 -2.39 -17.10 -10.44
N ASN A 884 -1.49 -17.59 -11.30
CA ASN A 884 -1.42 -17.18 -12.70
C ASN A 884 -2.67 -17.70 -13.45
N THR A 885 -3.39 -16.82 -14.15
CA THR A 885 -4.68 -17.12 -14.81
C THR A 885 -4.57 -18.29 -15.80
N ILE A 886 -3.46 -18.40 -16.54
CA ILE A 886 -3.22 -19.54 -17.46
C ILE A 886 -3.21 -20.90 -16.75
N SER A 887 -2.73 -20.95 -15.50
CA SER A 887 -2.65 -22.19 -14.71
C SER A 887 -4.02 -22.66 -14.23
N MET A 888 -5.05 -21.79 -14.27
CA MET A 888 -6.40 -22.12 -13.81
C MET A 888 -7.22 -22.91 -14.82
N ARG A 889 -6.90 -22.75 -16.11
CA ARG A 889 -7.72 -23.22 -17.22
C ARG A 889 -7.87 -24.74 -17.30
N TYR A 890 -6.81 -25.49 -17.00
CA TYR A 890 -6.78 -26.96 -17.09
C TYR A 890 -5.43 -27.50 -16.58
N ASP A 891 -5.26 -28.82 -16.59
CA ASP A 891 -4.07 -29.54 -16.12
C ASP A 891 -2.82 -29.46 -17.02
N GLY A 892 -2.90 -28.80 -18.17
CA GLY A 892 -1.78 -28.71 -19.13
C GLY A 892 -1.58 -29.96 -20.00
N LYS A 893 -2.40 -31.01 -19.85
CA LYS A 893 -2.25 -32.31 -20.54
C LYS A 893 -3.50 -32.74 -21.29
N ALA A 894 -4.65 -32.72 -20.62
CA ALA A 894 -5.89 -33.20 -21.18
C ALA A 894 -6.51 -32.18 -22.15
N PRO A 895 -7.35 -32.63 -23.10
CA PRO A 895 -8.08 -31.72 -23.98
C PRO A 895 -8.98 -30.78 -23.20
N VAL A 896 -9.00 -29.51 -23.62
CA VAL A 896 -9.90 -28.47 -23.09
C VAL A 896 -10.87 -28.01 -24.17
N VAL A 897 -12.13 -27.83 -23.79
CA VAL A 897 -13.21 -27.25 -24.59
C VAL A 897 -13.65 -25.97 -23.90
N GLU A 898 -13.89 -24.91 -24.67
CA GLU A 898 -14.43 -23.67 -24.14
C GLU A 898 -15.96 -23.75 -24.06
N GLY A 899 -16.52 -23.38 -22.91
CA GLY A 899 -17.96 -23.41 -22.66
C GLY A 899 -18.49 -24.80 -22.30
N VAL A 900 -19.82 -24.86 -22.15
CA VAL A 900 -20.53 -26.04 -21.63
C VAL A 900 -21.69 -26.47 -22.53
N GLN A 901 -21.67 -26.13 -23.82
CA GLN A 901 -22.72 -26.53 -24.77
C GLN A 901 -22.88 -28.06 -24.84
N GLU A 902 -21.74 -28.76 -24.85
CA GLU A 902 -21.67 -30.21 -24.66
C GLU A 902 -20.70 -30.52 -23.53
N SER A 903 -21.18 -31.14 -22.46
CA SER A 903 -20.35 -31.65 -21.37
C SER A 903 -19.90 -33.08 -21.69
N LYS A 904 -18.59 -33.35 -21.57
CA LYS A 904 -17.99 -34.67 -21.86
C LYS A 904 -17.14 -35.20 -20.70
N THR A 905 -17.24 -36.49 -20.39
CA THR A 905 -16.34 -37.08 -19.39
C THR A 905 -14.90 -37.18 -19.92
N GLY A 906 -13.91 -37.12 -19.01
CA GLY A 906 -12.49 -37.22 -19.35
C GLY A 906 -11.91 -35.98 -20.04
N ARG A 907 -12.61 -34.84 -20.04
CA ARG A 907 -12.18 -33.60 -20.70
C ARG A 907 -12.53 -32.38 -19.87
N TRP A 908 -11.70 -31.35 -19.97
CA TRP A 908 -11.88 -30.06 -19.30
C TRP A 908 -12.85 -29.17 -20.09
N HIS A 909 -13.80 -28.57 -19.39
CA HIS A 909 -14.70 -27.54 -19.91
C HIS A 909 -14.35 -26.24 -19.20
N HIS A 910 -13.62 -25.38 -19.91
CA HIS A 910 -13.23 -24.09 -19.40
C HIS A 910 -14.39 -23.12 -19.55
N LEU A 911 -14.88 -22.63 -18.41
CA LEU A 911 -15.92 -21.63 -18.34
C LEU A 911 -15.30 -20.25 -18.56
N PRO A 912 -16.09 -19.25 -18.98
CA PRO A 912 -15.59 -17.89 -19.20
C PRO A 912 -14.80 -17.37 -18.00
N THR A 913 -13.69 -16.68 -18.28
CA THR A 913 -12.84 -16.07 -17.25
C THR A 913 -13.59 -14.97 -16.49
N LEU A 914 -13.52 -15.03 -15.17
CA LEU A 914 -14.04 -14.03 -14.24
C LEU A 914 -12.99 -12.92 -14.09
N THR A 915 -13.16 -11.84 -14.83
CA THR A 915 -12.31 -10.65 -14.78
C THR A 915 -12.75 -9.71 -13.67
N THR A 916 -11.83 -8.88 -13.17
CA THR A 916 -12.05 -7.95 -12.04
C THR A 916 -12.32 -8.64 -10.69
N LEU A 917 -11.93 -9.92 -10.59
CA LEU A 917 -12.16 -10.75 -9.43
C LEU A 917 -10.83 -11.33 -8.96
N ASP A 918 -10.39 -10.90 -7.77
CA ASP A 918 -9.20 -11.44 -7.12
C ASP A 918 -9.44 -12.82 -6.49
N HIS A 919 -8.36 -13.42 -6.00
CA HIS A 919 -8.35 -14.79 -5.48
C HIS A 919 -9.33 -15.04 -4.33
N GLU A 920 -9.61 -14.04 -3.50
CA GLU A 920 -10.49 -14.20 -2.32
C GLU A 920 -11.91 -13.69 -2.63
N ALA A 921 -12.06 -12.76 -3.58
CA ALA A 921 -13.36 -12.27 -4.02
C ALA A 921 -14.25 -13.38 -4.61
N VAL A 922 -13.67 -14.38 -5.30
CA VAL A 922 -14.41 -15.51 -5.91
C VAL A 922 -15.04 -16.49 -4.89
N VAL A 923 -14.65 -16.39 -3.63
CA VAL A 923 -15.25 -17.14 -2.51
C VAL A 923 -16.05 -16.25 -1.57
N GLY A 924 -16.33 -15.00 -1.95
CA GLY A 924 -17.17 -14.08 -1.19
C GLY A 924 -16.46 -13.33 -0.06
N MET A 925 -15.13 -13.24 -0.07
CA MET A 925 -14.36 -12.46 0.93
C MET A 925 -14.32 -10.96 0.65
N LYS A 926 -15.14 -10.48 -0.29
CA LYS A 926 -15.23 -9.06 -0.62
C LYS A 926 -16.68 -8.58 -0.45
N PRO A 927 -16.95 -7.67 0.52
CA PRO A 927 -18.31 -7.30 0.94
C PRO A 927 -19.20 -6.66 -0.14
N PHE A 928 -18.64 -6.26 -1.28
CA PHE A 928 -19.36 -5.57 -2.36
C PHE A 928 -19.39 -6.35 -3.69
N ASN A 929 -18.89 -7.59 -3.72
CA ASN A 929 -18.86 -8.44 -4.90
C ASN A 929 -19.53 -9.79 -4.58
N ASP A 930 -20.87 -9.86 -4.58
CA ASP A 930 -21.54 -11.16 -4.44
C ASP A 930 -21.44 -11.97 -5.73
N VAL A 931 -20.72 -13.09 -5.63
CA VAL A 931 -20.48 -14.03 -6.73
C VAL A 931 -21.38 -15.26 -6.64
N TYR A 932 -22.36 -15.27 -5.73
CA TYR A 932 -23.29 -16.40 -5.54
C TYR A 932 -23.99 -16.85 -6.83
N GLY A 933 -24.27 -15.93 -7.77
CA GLY A 933 -24.86 -16.27 -9.06
C GLY A 933 -24.07 -17.34 -9.84
N ILE A 934 -22.73 -17.34 -9.73
CA ILE A 934 -21.88 -18.38 -10.32
C ILE A 934 -22.08 -19.73 -9.63
N TYR A 935 -22.14 -19.75 -8.30
CA TYR A 935 -22.38 -20.99 -7.54
C TYR A 935 -23.77 -21.57 -7.82
N GLN A 936 -24.79 -20.71 -7.88
CA GLN A 936 -26.16 -21.11 -8.20
C GLN A 936 -26.27 -21.71 -9.61
N THR A 937 -25.72 -21.02 -10.62
CA THR A 937 -25.80 -21.46 -12.02
C THR A 937 -24.95 -22.71 -12.26
N HIS A 938 -23.81 -22.81 -11.59
CA HIS A 938 -22.99 -24.01 -11.62
C HIS A 938 -23.68 -25.21 -10.94
N ALA A 939 -24.37 -25.01 -9.81
CA ALA A 939 -25.15 -26.09 -9.18
C ALA A 939 -26.28 -26.60 -10.10
N LYS A 940 -26.92 -25.71 -10.88
CA LYS A 940 -27.88 -26.09 -11.93
C LYS A 940 -27.22 -26.95 -13.00
N LEU A 941 -26.03 -26.56 -13.48
CA LEU A 941 -25.25 -27.32 -14.45
C LEU A 941 -24.90 -28.72 -13.91
N LEU A 942 -24.44 -28.82 -12.67
CA LEU A 942 -24.09 -30.10 -12.05
C LEU A 942 -25.31 -31.02 -11.90
N LYS A 943 -26.47 -30.48 -11.54
CA LYS A 943 -27.74 -31.22 -11.42
C LYS A 943 -28.31 -31.68 -12.76
N ASP A 944 -27.97 -30.98 -13.85
CA ASP A 944 -28.36 -31.33 -15.22
C ASP A 944 -27.55 -32.50 -15.79
N LEU A 945 -26.45 -32.90 -15.14
CA LEU A 945 -25.62 -34.02 -15.62
C LEU A 945 -26.34 -35.37 -15.49
N PRO A 946 -26.06 -36.32 -16.42
CA PRO A 946 -26.73 -37.62 -16.46
C PRO A 946 -26.35 -38.54 -15.29
N ALA A 947 -27.34 -39.01 -14.51
CA ALA A 947 -27.10 -39.99 -13.43
C ALA A 947 -26.66 -41.39 -13.91
N GLY A 948 -26.78 -41.70 -15.20
CA GLY A 948 -26.46 -43.00 -15.80
C GLY A 948 -26.48 -42.97 -17.34
N ALA A 949 -26.42 -44.14 -17.99
CA ALA A 949 -26.34 -44.24 -19.45
C ALA A 949 -27.63 -43.87 -20.21
N GLU A 950 -28.78 -43.77 -19.53
CA GLU A 950 -30.06 -43.41 -20.15
C GLU A 950 -30.07 -41.95 -20.60
N GLY A 951 -30.38 -41.71 -21.89
CA GLY A 951 -30.41 -40.37 -22.48
C GLY A 951 -29.06 -39.83 -22.95
N THR A 952 -27.97 -40.61 -22.85
CA THR A 952 -26.62 -40.18 -23.23
C THR A 952 -26.12 -40.86 -24.51
N ARG A 953 -25.34 -40.14 -25.32
CA ARG A 953 -24.60 -40.73 -26.44
C ARG A 953 -23.24 -41.20 -25.92
N ARG A 954 -23.04 -42.52 -25.84
CA ARG A 954 -21.72 -43.10 -25.57
C ARG A 954 -20.90 -43.09 -26.87
N LEU A 955 -19.72 -42.47 -26.84
CA LEU A 955 -18.81 -42.48 -27.98
C LEU A 955 -18.04 -43.81 -28.05
N GLU A 956 -17.39 -44.09 -29.19
CA GLU A 956 -16.56 -45.30 -29.37
C GLU A 956 -15.41 -45.40 -28.36
N ASP A 957 -14.94 -44.26 -27.83
CA ASP A 957 -13.92 -44.17 -26.78
C ASP A 957 -14.47 -44.38 -25.36
N GLY A 958 -15.77 -44.68 -25.22
CA GLY A 958 -16.45 -44.94 -23.96
C GLY A 958 -16.90 -43.70 -23.19
N SER A 959 -16.58 -42.49 -23.65
CA SER A 959 -16.97 -41.23 -23.00
C SER A 959 -18.47 -40.94 -23.10
N ILE A 960 -18.99 -40.24 -22.09
CA ILE A 960 -20.38 -39.79 -22.01
C ILE A 960 -20.46 -38.35 -22.51
N VAL A 961 -21.36 -38.09 -23.45
CA VAL A 961 -21.68 -36.74 -23.92
C VAL A 961 -23.08 -36.34 -23.46
N HIS A 962 -23.17 -35.18 -22.81
CA HIS A 962 -24.41 -34.55 -22.37
C HIS A 962 -24.56 -33.18 -23.03
N LYS A 963 -25.74 -32.90 -23.61
CA LYS A 963 -26.06 -31.57 -24.12
C LYS A 963 -26.69 -30.76 -22.99
N THR A 964 -25.99 -29.74 -22.54
CA THR A 964 -26.48 -28.86 -21.48
C THR A 964 -27.68 -28.06 -21.97
N SER A 965 -28.66 -27.83 -21.09
CA SER A 965 -29.81 -26.99 -21.40
C SER A 965 -29.42 -25.55 -21.75
N ASP A 966 -30.01 -25.01 -22.83
CA ASP A 966 -29.78 -23.62 -23.27
C ASP A 966 -30.08 -22.62 -22.15
N ALA A 967 -31.11 -22.87 -21.32
CA ALA A 967 -31.45 -22.02 -20.19
C ALA A 967 -30.37 -21.96 -19.09
N ILE A 968 -29.63 -23.06 -18.88
CA ILE A 968 -28.50 -23.11 -17.94
C ILE A 968 -27.32 -22.34 -18.51
N ILE A 969 -27.04 -22.51 -19.80
CA ILE A 969 -25.99 -21.79 -20.52
C ILE A 969 -26.24 -20.28 -20.46
N ASP A 970 -27.46 -19.84 -20.74
CA ASP A 970 -27.85 -18.44 -20.69
C ASP A 970 -27.71 -17.87 -19.27
N SER A 971 -28.16 -18.62 -18.25
CA SER A 971 -28.04 -18.20 -16.85
C SER A 971 -26.58 -18.05 -16.41
N LEU A 972 -25.73 -19.01 -16.80
CA LEU A 972 -24.30 -18.98 -16.50
C LEU A 972 -23.63 -17.77 -17.18
N ASN A 973 -23.91 -17.54 -18.47
CA ASN A 973 -23.35 -16.42 -19.21
C ASN A 973 -23.80 -15.09 -18.60
N ALA A 974 -25.06 -14.96 -18.20
CA ALA A 974 -25.57 -13.77 -17.53
C ALA A 974 -24.87 -13.53 -16.18
N ALA A 975 -24.64 -14.57 -15.38
CA ALA A 975 -23.92 -14.44 -14.11
C ALA A 975 -22.45 -14.02 -14.31
N VAL A 976 -21.77 -14.55 -15.34
CA VAL A 976 -20.42 -14.12 -15.72
C VAL A 976 -20.42 -12.66 -16.18
N GLU A 977 -21.36 -12.28 -17.04
CA GLU A 977 -21.47 -10.92 -17.58
C GLU A 977 -21.76 -9.90 -16.46
N GLU A 978 -22.61 -10.26 -15.50
CA GLU A 978 -22.86 -9.45 -14.30
C GLU A 978 -21.58 -9.23 -13.48
N ILE A 979 -20.76 -10.26 -13.28
CA ILE A 979 -19.47 -10.11 -12.57
C ILE A 979 -18.49 -9.25 -13.38
N ASN A 980 -18.38 -9.49 -14.69
CA ASN A 980 -17.41 -8.81 -15.55
C ASN A 980 -17.80 -7.36 -15.87
N SER A 981 -19.08 -7.01 -15.79
CA SER A 981 -19.58 -5.64 -16.01
C SER A 981 -19.50 -4.75 -14.77
N LYS A 982 -19.47 -5.34 -13.56
CA LYS A 982 -19.30 -4.63 -12.29
C LYS A 982 -17.86 -4.19 -12.06
N ALA A 983 -17.41 -3.20 -12.82
CA ALA A 983 -16.18 -2.47 -12.53
C ALA A 983 -16.42 -1.45 -11.41
N ASN A 984 -16.49 -1.90 -10.14
CA ASN A 984 -16.53 -1.08 -8.90
C ASN A 984 -16.96 0.40 -9.10
N THR A 985 -18.20 0.62 -9.55
CA THR A 985 -18.76 1.97 -9.63
C THR A 985 -19.33 2.38 -8.27
N GLU A 986 -19.25 3.67 -7.94
CA GLU A 986 -19.84 4.21 -6.70
C GLU A 986 -21.36 3.96 -6.63
N GLU A 987 -22.03 3.83 -7.78
CA GLU A 987 -23.46 3.52 -7.89
C GLU A 987 -23.80 2.10 -7.40
N ASP A 988 -22.95 1.10 -7.64
CA ASP A 988 -23.17 -0.28 -7.19
C ASP A 988 -23.04 -0.41 -5.66
N ILE A 989 -22.10 0.33 -5.07
CA ILE A 989 -21.93 0.41 -3.61
C ILE A 989 -23.14 1.13 -2.99
N ALA A 990 -23.62 2.22 -3.61
CA ALA A 990 -24.80 2.93 -3.15
C ALA A 990 -26.08 2.06 -3.23
N LEU A 991 -26.26 1.28 -4.31
CA LEU A 991 -27.37 0.35 -4.49
C LEU A 991 -27.31 -0.81 -3.48
N THR A 992 -26.14 -1.42 -3.28
CA THR A 992 -25.95 -2.50 -2.30
C THR A 992 -26.18 -2.00 -0.87
N CYS A 993 -25.70 -0.81 -0.54
CA CYS A 993 -25.96 -0.15 0.75
C CYS A 993 -27.40 0.30 0.96
N SER A 994 -28.22 0.31 -0.09
CA SER A 994 -29.67 0.55 0.02
C SER A 994 -30.47 -0.74 0.27
N GLN A 995 -29.86 -1.92 0.03
CA GLN A 995 -30.50 -3.24 0.14
C GLN A 995 -29.88 -4.15 1.22
N ALA A 996 -28.81 -3.72 1.90
CA ALA A 996 -28.11 -4.52 2.90
C ALA A 996 -28.98 -4.87 4.12
N THR A 997 -29.00 -6.16 4.49
CA THR A 997 -29.71 -6.68 5.67
C THR A 997 -28.78 -7.27 6.74
N GLU A 998 -27.53 -7.59 6.38
CA GLU A 998 -26.53 -8.18 7.27
C GLU A 998 -25.76 -7.11 8.06
N GLU A 999 -25.56 -7.35 9.36
CA GLU A 999 -25.01 -6.37 10.32
C GLU A 999 -23.61 -5.86 9.91
N ALA A 1000 -22.74 -6.76 9.42
CA ALA A 1000 -21.39 -6.40 8.97
C ALA A 1000 -21.41 -5.48 7.73
N THR A 1001 -22.30 -5.74 6.78
CA THR A 1001 -22.46 -4.94 5.55
C THR A 1001 -23.06 -3.58 5.85
N LEU A 1002 -23.98 -3.50 6.82
CA LEU A 1002 -24.57 -2.25 7.28
C LEU A 1002 -23.55 -1.31 7.94
N ILE A 1003 -22.62 -1.86 8.74
CA ILE A 1003 -21.52 -1.10 9.37
C ILE A 1003 -20.60 -0.52 8.30
N LEU A 1004 -20.19 -1.33 7.33
CA LEU A 1004 -19.35 -0.90 6.20
C LEU A 1004 -20.04 0.15 5.31
N CYS A 1005 -21.34 0.00 5.08
CA CYS A 1005 -22.13 0.97 4.33
C CYS A 1005 -22.29 2.32 5.03
N ALA A 1006 -22.37 2.32 6.37
CA ALA A 1006 -22.36 3.55 7.15
C ALA A 1006 -21.01 4.27 7.06
N GLU A 1007 -19.91 3.50 7.01
CA GLU A 1007 -18.55 4.03 6.92
C GLU A 1007 -18.22 4.55 5.52
N TYR A 1008 -18.68 3.86 4.46
CA TYR A 1008 -18.59 4.32 3.07
C TYR A 1008 -19.34 5.65 2.84
N LYS A 1009 -20.60 5.74 3.32
CA LYS A 1009 -21.40 6.97 3.25
C LYS A 1009 -20.77 8.15 4.01
N LYS A 1010 -19.95 7.87 5.03
CA LYS A 1010 -19.26 8.87 5.85
C LYS A 1010 -17.93 9.35 5.23
N THR A 1011 -17.34 8.55 4.35
CA THR A 1011 -16.09 8.89 3.64
C THR A 1011 -16.33 9.59 2.29
N HIS A 1012 -17.54 9.48 1.73
CA HIS A 1012 -17.93 10.04 0.43
C HIS A 1012 -19.02 11.13 0.50
N ALA A 1013 -19.43 11.51 1.72
CA ALA A 1013 -20.18 12.74 2.00
C ALA A 1013 -19.20 13.82 2.51
#